data_AF-A0A2V6CGM8-F1
#
_entry.id   AF-A0A2V6CGM8-F1
#
_cell.length_a   1.000
_cell.length_b   1.000
_cell.length_c   1.000
_cell.angle_alpha   90.00
_cell.angle_beta   90.00
_cell.angle_gamma   90.00
#
_symmetry.space_group_name_H-M   'P 1'
#
loop_
_entity.id
_entity.type
_entity.pdbx_description
1 polymer ?
#
loop_
_entity_poly.entity_id
_entity_poly.type
_entity_poly.pdbx_seq_one_letter_code
_entity_poly.pdbx_strand_id
1 'polypeptide(L)'
;APNVVVVLLDDIGFGQPSAFGGPCKMPTLDKLAAAGLRYNDFHTTALCSPTRTALLTGRNHHVNNAGAIMELATAFPGNTGIRPQSVAPLAEMLRLNGYSTAAFGKYHETPPWEVSVSGPLDRWPTHSGFDKFYGFIGGETNQWAPAIFDGTIRVEPPHEPGYHFTVDMTNQAIAWMQGQHSLTPDKPFFVYFAPGALHAPHHVPKEYIDRYKGQFDQGWDALRETIFARQKQMGVIPATAELTKRPKEIPSWDSQTPDQKKLEARQMETFAGFAEHTDEQVGRLVDALQEMGVMDNTLFIYIAGDNGASAEGGPEGAYNEMMALNGIINTAEINMPHLDNWGDPTTFPHYAIGWAWAGDTPFQWTKQIASHYGGTTNGVVIHWPARVKARGEVRSQFTHVTDIAPTVLEAVGLPFPKSVNGTAQRPFDGTSMVYTFDNPKAKETHTTQYFEMFGNRGIYHDGWVACTRHSIPWLMVPLPPLSKDTWELYHVAEDFSQAHDLAAQNPGKLKELQDLFTKEAIKNHVLPIDDRRSERLDASIAGRPDLMGKRTSLTVYPGMTGMAENAFINVKNRSYRITAPVELKDANTNGVIIAQAGAFGGWVLYMKNGKVHHEYNYFGVERTNIGGQTALSPGKHEIKYEFIVDAPKPGSGGKCALYVDGQQVATGRIPKTQPYAFSADEGVDVGVDNETVVSNDYKPGENKFTGKIIKVTIDTQPSNLSAADKKTVEDAEEVAATIED
;
A
#
# COMPACT_ATOMS: atom_id res chain seq x y z
N ALA A 1 -0.25 19.28 -28.48
CA ALA A 1 0.58 18.55 -27.50
C ALA A 1 0.19 17.07 -27.54
N PRO A 2 1.05 16.11 -27.15
CA PRO A 2 0.66 14.70 -27.07
C PRO A 2 -0.32 14.46 -25.92
N ASN A 3 -1.07 13.37 -25.96
CA ASN A 3 -1.66 12.84 -24.73
C ASN A 3 -0.55 12.32 -23.81
N VAL A 4 -0.79 12.23 -22.52
CA VAL A 4 0.15 11.68 -21.54
C VAL A 4 -0.53 10.57 -20.76
N VAL A 5 0.05 9.37 -20.77
CA VAL A 5 -0.41 8.25 -19.95
C VAL A 5 0.77 7.76 -19.12
N VAL A 6 0.62 7.81 -17.80
CA VAL A 6 1.60 7.26 -16.87
C VAL A 6 0.98 6.06 -16.17
N VAL A 7 1.59 4.89 -16.39
CA VAL A 7 1.30 3.66 -15.66
C VAL A 7 2.35 3.48 -14.58
N LEU A 8 1.91 3.19 -13.35
CA LEU A 8 2.77 2.89 -12.20
C LEU A 8 2.21 1.66 -11.47
N LEU A 9 2.93 0.53 -11.49
CA LEU A 9 2.53 -0.60 -10.64
C LEU A 9 3.12 -0.48 -9.24
N ASP A 10 2.62 -1.31 -8.34
CA ASP A 10 2.90 -1.29 -6.91
C ASP A 10 3.83 -2.46 -6.56
N ASP A 11 4.91 -2.23 -5.81
CA ASP A 11 5.71 -3.31 -5.20
C ASP A 11 6.39 -4.35 -6.11
N ILE A 12 6.51 -4.09 -7.41
CA ILE A 12 7.22 -4.99 -8.34
C ILE A 12 8.69 -4.55 -8.55
N GLY A 13 9.62 -5.44 -8.22
CA GLY A 13 11.07 -5.23 -8.31
C GLY A 13 11.64 -5.26 -9.73
N PHE A 14 12.85 -4.71 -9.91
CA PHE A 14 13.51 -4.57 -11.22
C PHE A 14 13.63 -5.89 -12.01
N GLY A 15 13.91 -6.99 -11.32
CA GLY A 15 14.11 -8.33 -11.88
C GLY A 15 12.85 -9.18 -11.98
N GLN A 16 11.65 -8.65 -11.71
CA GLN A 16 10.39 -9.39 -11.84
C GLN A 16 9.77 -9.33 -13.25
N PRO A 17 9.73 -8.18 -13.95
CA PRO A 17 9.18 -8.07 -15.31
C PRO A 17 10.02 -8.78 -16.38
N SER A 18 9.37 -9.46 -17.33
CA SER A 18 10.03 -10.09 -18.49
C SER A 18 10.87 -9.13 -19.33
N ALA A 19 10.44 -7.86 -19.46
CA ALA A 19 11.14 -6.81 -20.21
C ALA A 19 12.53 -6.47 -19.64
N PHE A 20 12.72 -6.77 -18.35
CA PHE A 20 13.95 -6.58 -17.58
C PHE A 20 14.56 -7.91 -17.11
N GLY A 21 14.24 -9.02 -17.80
CA GLY A 21 14.85 -10.34 -17.60
C GLY A 21 14.17 -11.22 -16.55
N GLY A 22 13.05 -10.76 -15.98
CA GLY A 22 12.33 -11.47 -14.94
C GLY A 22 11.43 -12.62 -15.41
N PRO A 23 10.86 -13.38 -14.46
CA PRO A 23 10.01 -14.53 -14.73
C PRO A 23 8.55 -14.17 -15.03
N CYS A 24 8.06 -12.99 -14.61
CA CYS A 24 6.66 -12.60 -14.80
C CYS A 24 6.44 -12.22 -16.26
N LYS A 25 5.52 -12.89 -16.95
CA LYS A 25 5.21 -12.59 -18.35
C LYS A 25 4.39 -11.31 -18.41
N MET A 26 4.97 -10.27 -19.01
CA MET A 26 4.33 -8.96 -19.17
C MET A 26 4.34 -8.56 -20.66
N PRO A 27 3.51 -9.22 -21.50
CA PRO A 27 3.54 -9.05 -22.95
C PRO A 27 3.25 -7.61 -23.43
N THR A 28 2.47 -6.83 -22.70
CA THR A 28 2.22 -5.41 -23.02
C THR A 28 3.47 -4.58 -22.78
N LEU A 29 4.07 -4.69 -21.60
CA LEU A 29 5.34 -4.04 -21.29
C LEU A 29 6.45 -4.46 -22.27
N ASP A 30 6.55 -5.74 -22.62
CA ASP A 30 7.51 -6.26 -23.60
C ASP A 30 7.32 -5.61 -24.99
N LYS A 31 6.07 -5.50 -25.47
CA LYS A 31 5.75 -4.85 -26.75
C LYS A 31 6.11 -3.37 -26.75
N LEU A 32 5.74 -2.64 -25.70
CA LEU A 32 6.05 -1.22 -25.54
C LEU A 32 7.57 -1.01 -25.46
N ALA A 33 8.29 -1.87 -24.73
CA ALA A 33 9.74 -1.84 -24.62
C ALA A 33 10.39 -2.04 -25.99
N ALA A 34 9.98 -3.06 -26.74
CA ALA A 34 10.51 -3.36 -28.07
C ALA A 34 10.26 -2.23 -29.09
N ALA A 35 9.19 -1.45 -28.91
CA ALA A 35 8.84 -0.33 -29.76
C ALA A 35 9.27 1.05 -29.20
N GLY A 36 9.94 1.08 -28.05
CA GLY A 36 10.31 2.31 -27.34
C GLY A 36 11.69 2.25 -26.70
N LEU A 37 11.81 2.94 -25.56
CA LEU A 37 13.02 3.04 -24.74
C LEU A 37 12.87 2.26 -23.45
N ARG A 38 13.92 1.56 -23.02
CA ARG A 38 14.05 0.97 -21.68
C ARG A 38 15.03 1.78 -20.85
N TYR A 39 14.67 2.14 -19.63
CA TYR A 39 15.59 2.72 -18.64
C TYR A 39 15.94 1.66 -17.62
N ASN A 40 17.24 1.38 -17.48
CA ASN A 40 17.77 0.38 -16.56
C ASN A 40 18.41 0.96 -15.29
N ASP A 41 18.51 2.29 -15.22
CA ASP A 41 19.07 3.05 -14.11
C ASP A 41 18.09 4.16 -13.68
N PHE A 42 16.81 3.76 -13.55
CA PHE A 42 15.73 4.61 -13.05
C PHE A 42 15.43 4.26 -11.60
N HIS A 43 15.45 5.29 -10.75
CA HIS A 43 15.23 5.14 -9.33
C HIS A 43 13.92 5.77 -8.86
N THR A 44 13.25 5.09 -7.96
CA THR A 44 12.15 5.58 -7.16
C THR A 44 12.65 5.90 -5.75
N THR A 45 11.73 6.25 -4.86
CA THR A 45 12.01 6.10 -3.43
C THR A 45 11.89 4.62 -3.04
N ALA A 46 12.10 4.29 -1.78
CA ALA A 46 11.91 2.92 -1.29
C ALA A 46 10.49 2.63 -0.76
N LEU A 47 9.51 3.49 -1.03
CA LEU A 47 8.14 3.32 -0.53
C LEU A 47 7.08 4.04 -1.39
N CYS A 48 5.85 3.52 -1.39
CA CYS A 48 4.79 3.91 -2.32
C CYS A 48 4.35 5.39 -2.24
N SER A 49 3.78 5.90 -1.13
CA SER A 49 3.35 7.33 -1.06
C SER A 49 4.50 8.31 -1.34
N PRO A 50 5.71 8.10 -0.77
CA PRO A 50 6.88 8.90 -1.09
C PRO A 50 7.20 8.94 -2.59
N THR A 51 7.18 7.81 -3.28
CA THR A 51 7.38 7.76 -4.75
C THR A 51 6.26 8.48 -5.50
N ARG A 52 5.00 8.25 -5.14
CA ARG A 52 3.83 8.81 -5.84
C ARG A 52 3.81 10.33 -5.77
N THR A 53 4.02 10.89 -4.59
CA THR A 53 4.13 12.35 -4.42
C THR A 53 5.33 12.92 -5.20
N ALA A 54 6.46 12.22 -5.23
CA ALA A 54 7.64 12.68 -5.98
C ALA A 54 7.43 12.63 -7.49
N LEU A 55 6.79 11.58 -8.00
CA LEU A 55 6.39 11.43 -9.40
C LEU A 55 5.48 12.56 -9.85
N LEU A 56 4.40 12.78 -9.10
CA LEU A 56 3.35 13.72 -9.48
C LEU A 56 3.73 15.17 -9.23
N THR A 57 4.91 15.47 -8.68
CA THR A 57 5.34 16.86 -8.39
C THR A 57 6.72 17.21 -8.91
N GLY A 58 7.54 16.24 -9.30
CA GLY A 58 8.93 16.46 -9.71
C GLY A 58 9.86 16.95 -8.59
N ARG A 59 9.48 16.71 -7.33
CA ARG A 59 10.20 17.18 -6.13
C ARG A 59 10.38 16.04 -5.15
N ASN A 60 11.43 16.12 -4.34
CA ASN A 60 11.74 15.04 -3.40
C ASN A 60 10.60 14.81 -2.40
N HIS A 61 10.41 13.56 -1.97
CA HIS A 61 9.29 13.17 -1.13
C HIS A 61 9.23 13.92 0.22
N HIS A 62 10.38 14.23 0.84
CA HIS A 62 10.40 15.08 2.04
C HIS A 62 9.96 16.54 1.78
N VAL A 63 10.25 17.09 0.60
CA VAL A 63 9.73 18.42 0.20
C VAL A 63 8.22 18.40 0.06
N ASN A 64 7.65 17.24 -0.31
CA ASN A 64 6.22 16.98 -0.34
C ASN A 64 5.61 16.66 1.04
N ASN A 65 6.41 16.64 2.11
CA ASN A 65 6.04 16.16 3.44
C ASN A 65 5.61 14.68 3.49
N ALA A 66 6.13 13.86 2.58
CA ALA A 66 5.89 12.42 2.50
C ALA A 66 7.18 11.65 2.81
N GLY A 67 7.71 11.78 4.03
CA GLY A 67 8.90 11.04 4.48
C GLY A 67 8.64 9.54 4.69
N ALA A 68 7.39 9.14 4.87
CA ALA A 68 6.90 7.75 4.89
C ALA A 68 5.49 7.71 4.25
N ILE A 69 4.76 6.60 4.42
CA ILE A 69 3.33 6.56 4.06
C ILE A 69 2.50 7.54 4.89
N MET A 70 1.34 7.96 4.36
CA MET A 70 0.50 9.01 4.97
C MET A 70 0.00 8.64 6.38
N GLU A 71 -0.19 7.35 6.63
CA GLU A 71 -0.60 6.71 7.89
C GLU A 71 0.46 6.83 8.98
N LEU A 72 1.73 6.96 8.57
CA LEU A 72 2.86 7.11 9.47
C LEU A 72 3.32 8.57 9.58
N ALA A 73 2.65 9.55 8.96
CA ALA A 73 3.03 10.96 9.05
C ALA A 73 3.27 11.43 10.51
N THR A 74 4.06 12.49 10.70
CA THR A 74 4.47 13.02 12.01
C THR A 74 4.20 14.52 12.12
N ALA A 75 4.55 15.14 13.24
CA ALA A 75 4.51 16.59 13.39
C ALA A 75 5.67 17.33 12.70
N PHE A 76 6.68 16.62 12.19
CA PHE A 76 7.92 17.24 11.72
C PHE A 76 7.87 17.62 10.24
N PRO A 77 8.43 18.79 9.85
CA PRO A 77 8.64 19.11 8.44
C PRO A 77 9.41 18.00 7.75
N GLY A 78 9.05 17.69 6.51
CA GLY A 78 9.57 16.50 5.81
C GLY A 78 8.60 15.33 5.85
N ASN A 79 7.73 15.25 6.85
CA ASN A 79 6.88 14.08 7.04
C ASN A 79 5.49 14.40 7.63
N THR A 80 4.95 15.59 7.40
CA THR A 80 3.63 15.98 7.95
C THR A 80 2.43 15.34 7.26
N GLY A 81 2.63 14.65 6.14
CA GLY A 81 1.56 14.15 5.25
C GLY A 81 0.87 15.26 4.45
N ILE A 82 1.21 16.53 4.65
CA ILE A 82 0.54 17.67 4.01
C ILE A 82 1.44 18.31 2.98
N ARG A 83 1.16 18.06 1.70
CA ARG A 83 1.88 18.69 0.58
C ARG A 83 1.73 20.22 0.62
N PRO A 84 2.83 20.99 0.63
CA PRO A 84 2.78 22.46 0.63
C PRO A 84 2.19 23.02 -0.67
N GLN A 85 1.50 24.17 -0.61
CA GLN A 85 0.97 24.87 -1.79
C GLN A 85 2.06 25.41 -2.75
N SER A 86 3.31 25.51 -2.28
CA SER A 86 4.48 25.82 -3.10
C SER A 86 4.95 24.64 -3.96
N VAL A 87 4.26 23.50 -3.86
CA VAL A 87 4.49 22.26 -4.61
C VAL A 87 3.22 21.89 -5.36
N ALA A 88 3.03 22.49 -6.53
CA ALA A 88 1.93 22.16 -7.42
C ALA A 88 2.10 20.76 -8.05
N PRO A 89 1.05 19.93 -8.05
CA PRO A 89 1.01 18.66 -8.79
C PRO A 89 1.04 18.86 -10.31
N LEU A 90 1.58 17.87 -11.03
CA LEU A 90 1.65 17.79 -12.47
C LEU A 90 0.25 17.85 -13.10
N ALA A 91 -0.72 17.14 -12.51
CA ALA A 91 -2.11 17.18 -12.95
C ALA A 91 -2.65 18.61 -12.94
N GLU A 92 -2.43 19.36 -11.84
CA GLU A 92 -2.86 20.76 -11.74
C GLU A 92 -2.15 21.65 -12.77
N MET A 93 -0.84 21.47 -12.95
CA MET A 93 -0.07 22.21 -13.95
C MET A 93 -0.60 21.96 -15.38
N LEU A 94 -0.95 20.72 -15.72
CA LEU A 94 -1.49 20.35 -17.03
C LEU A 94 -2.95 20.83 -17.21
N ARG A 95 -3.80 20.66 -16.19
CA ARG A 95 -5.20 21.08 -16.18
C ARG A 95 -5.34 22.57 -16.43
N LEU A 96 -4.55 23.39 -15.75
CA LEU A 96 -4.50 24.84 -15.96
C LEU A 96 -3.96 25.27 -17.34
N ASN A 97 -3.33 24.34 -18.08
CA ASN A 97 -2.82 24.54 -19.44
C ASN A 97 -3.64 23.76 -20.50
N GLY A 98 -4.89 23.43 -20.19
CA GLY A 98 -5.86 22.95 -21.18
C GLY A 98 -5.94 21.44 -21.35
N TYR A 99 -5.31 20.64 -20.48
CA TYR A 99 -5.53 19.19 -20.45
C TYR A 99 -6.85 18.84 -19.77
N SER A 100 -7.43 17.70 -20.16
CA SER A 100 -8.33 16.94 -19.28
C SER A 100 -7.50 15.97 -18.44
N THR A 101 -7.79 15.82 -17.16
CA THR A 101 -6.93 15.06 -16.24
C THR A 101 -7.71 13.99 -15.49
N ALA A 102 -7.17 12.77 -15.42
CA ALA A 102 -7.82 11.68 -14.70
C ALA A 102 -6.82 10.78 -13.97
N ALA A 103 -7.22 10.28 -12.81
CA ALA A 103 -6.49 9.29 -12.03
C ALA A 103 -7.35 8.04 -11.81
N PHE A 104 -6.76 6.86 -11.98
CA PHE A 104 -7.43 5.57 -11.78
C PHE A 104 -6.56 4.67 -10.89
N GLY A 105 -7.17 4.09 -9.85
CA GLY A 105 -6.51 3.15 -8.92
C GLY A 105 -6.03 3.79 -7.61
N LYS A 106 -4.86 3.36 -7.12
CA LYS A 106 -4.25 3.79 -5.87
C LYS A 106 -3.76 5.24 -5.96
N TYR A 107 -4.25 6.08 -5.06
CA TYR A 107 -3.76 7.44 -4.92
C TYR A 107 -2.67 7.57 -3.86
N HIS A 108 -2.99 7.25 -2.60
CA HIS A 108 -2.05 7.21 -1.47
C HIS A 108 -1.29 8.51 -1.16
N GLU A 109 -1.86 9.66 -1.49
CA GLU A 109 -1.33 11.00 -1.13
C GLU A 109 -2.24 11.79 -0.19
N THR A 110 -3.48 11.33 0.02
CA THR A 110 -4.43 12.03 0.90
C THR A 110 -4.16 11.61 2.35
N PRO A 111 -3.98 12.57 3.28
CA PRO A 111 -3.77 12.23 4.68
C PRO A 111 -4.97 11.47 5.24
N PRO A 112 -4.76 10.40 6.02
CA PRO A 112 -5.86 9.52 6.44
C PRO A 112 -6.87 10.21 7.37
N TRP A 113 -6.49 11.26 8.08
CA TRP A 113 -7.41 12.06 8.90
C TRP A 113 -8.32 13.00 8.07
N GLU A 114 -8.05 13.15 6.77
CA GLU A 114 -8.88 13.94 5.84
C GLU A 114 -9.81 13.06 4.99
N VAL A 115 -9.67 11.73 5.09
CA VAL A 115 -10.53 10.75 4.43
C VAL A 115 -11.84 10.61 5.20
N SER A 116 -12.63 11.68 5.19
CA SER A 116 -13.92 11.73 5.87
C SER A 116 -14.87 12.73 5.21
N VAL A 117 -16.16 12.59 5.47
CA VAL A 117 -17.19 13.54 5.04
C VAL A 117 -17.03 14.95 5.65
N SER A 118 -16.16 15.10 6.66
CA SER A 118 -15.87 16.40 7.28
C SER A 118 -14.80 17.20 6.49
N GLY A 119 -14.08 16.53 5.58
CA GLY A 119 -12.93 17.12 4.90
C GLY A 119 -11.78 17.48 5.85
N PRO A 120 -10.88 18.40 5.45
CA PRO A 120 -10.89 19.15 4.18
C PRO A 120 -10.72 18.23 2.95
N LEU A 121 -11.22 18.68 1.80
CA LEU A 121 -11.16 17.89 0.55
C LEU A 121 -10.00 18.30 -0.37
N ASP A 122 -9.20 19.29 0.00
CA ASP A 122 -8.19 19.93 -0.86
C ASP A 122 -7.11 18.96 -1.39
N ARG A 123 -6.82 17.90 -0.64
CA ARG A 123 -5.78 16.91 -0.96
C ARG A 123 -6.34 15.62 -1.56
N TRP A 124 -7.63 15.60 -1.87
CA TRP A 124 -8.23 14.54 -2.67
C TRP A 124 -7.80 14.67 -4.13
N PRO A 125 -7.75 13.58 -4.90
CA PRO A 125 -7.36 13.61 -6.32
C PRO A 125 -8.07 14.71 -7.12
N THR A 126 -9.41 14.82 -6.96
CA THR A 126 -10.24 15.77 -7.72
C THR A 126 -10.05 17.24 -7.33
N HIS A 127 -9.37 17.51 -6.22
CA HIS A 127 -9.00 18.85 -5.76
C HIS A 127 -7.47 19.06 -5.82
N SER A 128 -6.74 18.04 -6.29
CA SER A 128 -5.30 18.01 -6.46
C SER A 128 -4.90 17.97 -7.94
N GLY A 129 -5.77 18.51 -8.79
CA GLY A 129 -5.51 18.73 -10.20
C GLY A 129 -6.03 17.66 -11.16
N PHE A 130 -6.70 16.61 -10.67
CA PHE A 130 -7.43 15.68 -11.53
C PHE A 130 -8.89 16.12 -11.70
N ASP A 131 -9.45 16.02 -12.90
CA ASP A 131 -10.88 16.27 -13.15
C ASP A 131 -11.73 15.01 -12.84
N LYS A 132 -11.14 13.82 -12.96
CA LYS A 132 -11.75 12.53 -12.65
C LYS A 132 -10.86 11.71 -11.72
N PHE A 133 -11.48 11.03 -10.76
CA PHE A 133 -10.85 9.97 -9.98
C PHE A 133 -11.78 8.77 -9.88
N TYR A 134 -11.23 7.58 -10.03
CA TYR A 134 -11.90 6.33 -9.70
C TYR A 134 -10.87 5.35 -9.14
N GLY A 135 -10.94 5.07 -7.85
CA GLY A 135 -9.80 4.49 -7.16
C GLY A 135 -9.98 4.29 -5.68
N PHE A 136 -8.89 4.03 -4.98
CA PHE A 136 -8.85 3.98 -3.53
C PHE A 136 -7.76 4.90 -2.98
N ILE A 137 -7.96 5.35 -1.74
CA ILE A 137 -7.11 6.37 -1.12
C ILE A 137 -5.97 5.76 -0.30
N GLY A 138 -6.23 4.65 0.39
CA GLY A 138 -5.27 3.98 1.28
C GLY A 138 -4.05 3.40 0.57
N GLY A 139 -3.16 2.78 1.35
CA GLY A 139 -1.93 2.17 0.87
C GLY A 139 -2.11 0.85 0.14
N GLU A 140 -3.17 0.11 0.42
CA GLU A 140 -3.51 -1.15 -0.22
C GLU A 140 -5.04 -1.29 -0.25
N THR A 141 -5.55 -2.25 -1.02
CA THR A 141 -6.98 -2.57 -1.04
C THR A 141 -7.22 -4.02 -1.45
N ASN A 142 -8.31 -4.60 -0.97
CA ASN A 142 -8.75 -5.91 -1.44
C ASN A 142 -9.20 -5.86 -2.91
N GLN A 143 -8.57 -6.62 -3.80
CA GLN A 143 -8.91 -6.60 -5.23
C GLN A 143 -10.27 -7.24 -5.58
N TRP A 144 -10.85 -8.03 -4.66
CA TRP A 144 -12.16 -8.68 -4.79
C TRP A 144 -13.29 -7.86 -4.15
N ALA A 145 -12.98 -7.07 -3.13
CA ALA A 145 -13.94 -6.25 -2.39
C ALA A 145 -13.30 -4.91 -1.96
N PRO A 146 -12.92 -4.04 -2.92
CA PRO A 146 -12.16 -2.81 -2.64
C PRO A 146 -13.00 -1.68 -2.04
N ALA A 147 -12.37 -0.84 -1.23
CA ALA A 147 -12.94 0.44 -0.77
C ALA A 147 -12.79 1.55 -1.83
N ILE A 148 -13.71 1.62 -2.80
CA ILE A 148 -13.62 2.52 -3.96
C ILE A 148 -14.23 3.90 -3.68
N PHE A 149 -13.62 4.92 -4.27
CA PHE A 149 -14.15 6.27 -4.40
C PHE A 149 -14.24 6.70 -5.88
N ASP A 150 -15.36 7.31 -6.24
CA ASP A 150 -15.51 8.11 -7.46
C ASP A 150 -15.48 9.60 -7.06
N GLY A 151 -14.40 10.28 -7.41
CA GLY A 151 -14.10 11.61 -6.90
C GLY A 151 -13.87 11.61 -5.39
N THR A 152 -14.87 12.05 -4.63
CA THR A 152 -14.84 12.04 -3.15
C THR A 152 -15.99 11.22 -2.55
N ILE A 153 -16.73 10.49 -3.38
CA ILE A 153 -17.90 9.72 -2.98
C ILE A 153 -17.50 8.25 -2.96
N ARG A 154 -17.70 7.56 -1.83
CA ARG A 154 -17.49 6.10 -1.75
C ARG A 154 -18.52 5.40 -2.63
N VAL A 155 -18.07 4.41 -3.38
CA VAL A 155 -18.89 3.59 -4.29
C VAL A 155 -18.69 2.13 -3.91
N GLU A 156 -19.79 1.42 -3.71
CA GLU A 156 -19.73 -0.02 -3.47
C GLU A 156 -19.45 -0.76 -4.79
N PRO A 157 -18.43 -1.62 -4.86
CA PRO A 157 -18.21 -2.47 -6.01
C PRO A 157 -19.34 -3.50 -6.17
N PRO A 158 -19.61 -4.00 -7.38
CA PRO A 158 -20.54 -5.11 -7.57
C PRO A 158 -20.08 -6.37 -6.82
N HIS A 159 -20.97 -7.02 -6.08
CA HIS A 159 -20.71 -8.33 -5.43
C HIS A 159 -20.88 -9.52 -6.38
N GLU A 160 -20.58 -9.35 -7.67
CA GLU A 160 -20.76 -10.39 -8.68
C GLU A 160 -19.59 -11.38 -8.67
N PRO A 161 -19.83 -12.69 -8.89
CA PRO A 161 -18.75 -13.66 -9.02
C PRO A 161 -17.78 -13.27 -10.15
N GLY A 162 -16.48 -13.24 -9.84
CA GLY A 162 -15.43 -12.89 -10.81
C GLY A 162 -15.17 -11.39 -10.97
N TYR A 163 -15.80 -10.53 -10.17
CA TYR A 163 -15.39 -9.13 -10.05
C TYR A 163 -13.89 -9.06 -9.70
N HIS A 164 -13.15 -8.14 -10.32
CA HIS A 164 -11.76 -7.86 -9.97
C HIS A 164 -11.46 -6.39 -10.23
N PHE A 165 -10.87 -5.70 -9.25
CA PHE A 165 -10.71 -4.26 -9.30
C PHE A 165 -9.88 -3.76 -10.50
N THR A 166 -8.78 -4.43 -10.85
CA THR A 166 -7.98 -4.03 -12.04
C THR A 166 -8.80 -4.08 -13.34
N VAL A 167 -9.77 -4.99 -13.46
CA VAL A 167 -10.64 -5.08 -14.64
C VAL A 167 -11.62 -3.90 -14.64
N ASP A 168 -12.24 -3.61 -13.49
CA ASP A 168 -13.20 -2.52 -13.34
C ASP A 168 -12.55 -1.15 -13.55
N MET A 169 -11.47 -0.82 -12.84
CA MET A 169 -10.78 0.47 -13.01
C MET A 169 -10.28 0.68 -14.46
N THR A 170 -9.93 -0.40 -15.16
CA THR A 170 -9.56 -0.34 -16.59
C THR A 170 -10.78 -0.03 -17.46
N ASN A 171 -11.95 -0.62 -17.18
CA ASN A 171 -13.19 -0.26 -17.86
C ASN A 171 -13.51 1.22 -17.67
N GLN A 172 -13.39 1.74 -16.44
CA GLN A 172 -13.62 3.15 -16.13
C GLN A 172 -12.64 4.07 -16.87
N ALA A 173 -11.35 3.70 -16.91
CA ALA A 173 -10.33 4.46 -17.61
C ALA A 173 -10.56 4.52 -19.13
N ILE A 174 -10.86 3.38 -19.76
CA ILE A 174 -11.17 3.30 -21.20
C ILE A 174 -12.41 4.13 -21.53
N ALA A 175 -13.50 3.95 -20.76
CA ALA A 175 -14.74 4.68 -20.97
C ALA A 175 -14.54 6.20 -20.85
N TRP A 176 -13.77 6.64 -19.85
CA TRP A 176 -13.45 8.06 -19.68
C TRP A 176 -12.60 8.61 -20.84
N MET A 177 -11.54 7.89 -21.26
CA MET A 177 -10.68 8.33 -22.37
C MET A 177 -11.47 8.43 -23.68
N GLN A 178 -12.25 7.41 -24.02
CA GLN A 178 -13.08 7.39 -25.23
C GLN A 178 -14.16 8.47 -25.19
N GLY A 179 -14.78 8.70 -24.03
CA GLY A 179 -15.76 9.78 -23.82
C GLY A 179 -15.13 11.16 -23.99
N GLN A 180 -13.97 11.42 -23.37
CA GLN A 180 -13.25 12.68 -23.50
C GLN A 180 -12.83 12.94 -24.95
N HIS A 181 -12.29 11.93 -25.62
CA HIS A 181 -11.85 12.03 -27.01
C HIS A 181 -13.04 12.28 -27.96
N SER A 182 -14.18 11.62 -27.73
CA SER A 182 -15.39 11.82 -28.54
C SER A 182 -15.95 13.25 -28.44
N LEU A 183 -15.87 13.86 -27.26
CA LEU A 183 -16.38 15.21 -27.02
C LEU A 183 -15.41 16.31 -27.47
N THR A 184 -14.11 16.08 -27.26
CA THR A 184 -13.05 17.09 -27.45
C THR A 184 -11.79 16.46 -28.04
N PRO A 185 -11.82 15.96 -29.29
CA PRO A 185 -10.71 15.18 -29.86
C PRO A 185 -9.40 15.97 -29.99
N ASP A 186 -9.50 17.30 -30.12
CA ASP A 186 -8.34 18.21 -30.21
C ASP A 186 -7.78 18.62 -28.83
N LYS A 187 -8.46 18.28 -27.72
CA LYS A 187 -8.02 18.56 -26.36
C LYS A 187 -7.25 17.33 -25.82
N PRO A 188 -5.97 17.47 -25.44
CA PRO A 188 -5.21 16.33 -24.93
C PRO A 188 -5.65 15.96 -23.51
N PHE A 189 -5.35 14.72 -23.13
CA PHE A 189 -5.58 14.24 -21.76
C PHE A 189 -4.30 13.76 -21.06
N PHE A 190 -4.31 13.83 -19.73
CA PHE A 190 -3.36 13.20 -18.85
C PHE A 190 -4.07 12.13 -18.02
N VAL A 191 -3.63 10.89 -18.14
CA VAL A 191 -4.10 9.76 -17.34
C VAL A 191 -2.97 9.26 -16.45
N TYR A 192 -3.22 9.26 -15.15
CA TYR A 192 -2.42 8.53 -14.16
C TYR A 192 -3.14 7.22 -13.82
N PHE A 193 -2.62 6.11 -14.33
CA PHE A 193 -3.18 4.77 -14.14
C PHE A 193 -2.27 3.98 -13.20
N ALA A 194 -2.66 3.91 -11.93
CA ALA A 194 -1.83 3.33 -10.89
C ALA A 194 -2.60 2.23 -10.15
N PRO A 195 -2.68 0.99 -10.69
CA PRO A 195 -3.36 -0.10 -9.99
C PRO A 195 -2.70 -0.34 -8.63
N GLY A 196 -3.49 -0.79 -7.65
CA GLY A 196 -2.96 -1.35 -6.39
C GLY A 196 -2.45 -2.78 -6.54
N ALA A 197 -2.34 -3.25 -7.78
CA ALA A 197 -1.95 -4.61 -8.08
C ALA A 197 -0.45 -4.81 -7.90
N LEU A 198 -0.10 -6.02 -7.48
CA LEU A 198 1.24 -6.48 -7.09
C LEU A 198 1.73 -5.99 -5.72
N HIS A 199 1.04 -5.03 -5.11
CA HIS A 199 0.98 -4.96 -3.65
C HIS A 199 0.18 -6.15 -3.12
N ALA A 200 0.41 -6.52 -1.87
CA ALA A 200 -0.51 -7.40 -1.20
C ALA A 200 -1.86 -6.68 -0.91
N PRO A 201 -2.97 -7.42 -0.89
CA PRO A 201 -3.05 -8.87 -1.06
C PRO A 201 -2.85 -9.30 -2.53
N HIS A 202 -2.05 -10.34 -2.75
CA HIS A 202 -1.79 -10.92 -4.07
C HIS A 202 -3.01 -11.69 -4.58
N HIS A 203 -3.98 -10.95 -5.09
CA HIS A 203 -5.27 -11.46 -5.55
C HIS A 203 -5.33 -11.57 -7.06
N VAL A 204 -5.62 -12.77 -7.57
CA VAL A 204 -5.76 -13.00 -9.01
C VAL A 204 -6.62 -14.24 -9.26
N PRO A 205 -7.41 -14.30 -10.35
CA PRO A 205 -8.15 -15.51 -10.70
C PRO A 205 -7.25 -16.74 -10.80
N LYS A 206 -7.76 -17.87 -10.33
CA LYS A 206 -7.02 -19.13 -10.20
C LYS A 206 -6.37 -19.58 -11.51
N GLU A 207 -7.01 -19.33 -12.65
CA GLU A 207 -6.49 -19.69 -13.97
C GLU A 207 -5.17 -18.97 -14.30
N TYR A 208 -4.87 -17.80 -13.74
CA TYR A 208 -3.58 -17.15 -13.90
C TYR A 208 -2.52 -17.80 -13.01
N ILE A 209 -2.86 -18.15 -11.77
CA ILE A 209 -1.96 -18.87 -10.85
C ILE A 209 -1.53 -20.20 -11.48
N ASP A 210 -2.49 -20.95 -12.02
CA ASP A 210 -2.26 -22.28 -12.60
C ASP A 210 -1.35 -22.25 -13.84
N ARG A 211 -1.22 -21.11 -14.56
CA ARG A 211 -0.25 -20.94 -15.67
C ARG A 211 1.20 -21.06 -15.19
N TYR A 212 1.46 -20.76 -13.92
CA TYR A 212 2.81 -20.73 -13.33
C TYR A 212 3.16 -21.98 -12.53
N LYS A 213 2.24 -22.95 -12.42
CA LYS A 213 2.43 -24.15 -11.61
C LYS A 213 3.78 -24.85 -11.85
N GLY A 214 4.59 -24.97 -10.78
CA GLY A 214 5.89 -25.63 -10.77
C GLY A 214 7.04 -24.83 -11.40
N GLN A 215 6.80 -23.58 -11.86
CA GLN A 215 7.86 -22.74 -12.46
C GLN A 215 8.81 -22.11 -11.43
N PHE A 216 8.51 -22.29 -10.14
CA PHE A 216 9.24 -21.71 -9.03
C PHE A 216 9.80 -22.75 -8.04
N ASP A 217 9.72 -24.05 -8.36
CA ASP A 217 10.18 -25.16 -7.50
C ASP A 217 11.71 -25.16 -7.28
N GLN A 218 12.46 -24.50 -8.15
CA GLN A 218 13.90 -24.27 -8.03
C GLN A 218 14.29 -23.29 -6.92
N GLY A 219 13.34 -22.47 -6.45
CA GLY A 219 13.55 -21.49 -5.40
C GLY A 219 14.20 -20.17 -5.82
N TRP A 220 14.18 -19.22 -4.90
CA TRP A 220 14.65 -17.84 -5.13
C TRP A 220 16.15 -17.72 -5.42
N ASP A 221 17.00 -18.58 -4.83
CA ASP A 221 18.44 -18.57 -5.07
C ASP A 221 18.76 -18.89 -6.55
N ALA A 222 18.20 -19.98 -7.08
CA ALA A 222 18.38 -20.38 -8.49
C ALA A 222 17.67 -19.43 -9.47
N LEU A 223 16.50 -18.91 -9.07
CA LEU A 223 15.79 -17.91 -9.87
C LEU A 223 16.64 -16.64 -10.05
N ARG A 224 17.30 -16.17 -8.99
CA ARG A 224 18.18 -14.99 -9.02
C ARG A 224 19.33 -15.15 -10.01
N GLU A 225 19.99 -16.32 -10.03
CA GLU A 225 21.02 -16.63 -11.04
C GLU A 225 20.46 -16.63 -12.47
N THR A 226 19.25 -17.17 -12.64
CA THR A 226 18.56 -17.22 -13.94
C THR A 226 18.21 -15.82 -14.45
N ILE A 227 17.63 -14.97 -13.60
CA ILE A 227 17.30 -13.58 -13.92
C ILE A 227 18.57 -12.81 -14.31
N PHE A 228 19.63 -12.94 -13.52
CA PHE A 228 20.90 -12.25 -13.79
C PHE A 228 21.52 -12.65 -15.13
N ALA A 229 21.55 -13.95 -15.44
CA ALA A 229 22.06 -14.44 -16.72
C ALA A 229 21.22 -13.91 -17.89
N ARG A 230 19.89 -13.89 -17.74
CA ARG A 230 18.98 -13.36 -18.76
C ARG A 230 19.11 -11.84 -18.94
N GLN A 231 19.24 -11.08 -17.85
CA GLN A 231 19.48 -9.64 -17.89
C GLN A 231 20.75 -9.29 -18.68
N LYS A 232 21.85 -10.03 -18.46
CA LYS A 232 23.08 -9.89 -19.26
C LYS A 232 22.87 -10.27 -20.72
N GLN A 233 22.20 -11.38 -20.99
CA GLN A 233 21.92 -11.83 -22.36
C GLN A 233 21.08 -10.80 -23.14
N MET A 234 20.13 -10.15 -22.46
CA MET A 234 19.27 -9.11 -23.04
C MET A 234 19.97 -7.74 -23.17
N GLY A 235 21.16 -7.57 -22.59
CA GLY A 235 21.86 -6.29 -22.53
C GLY A 235 21.16 -5.24 -21.67
N VAL A 236 20.27 -5.66 -20.76
CA VAL A 236 19.56 -4.76 -19.83
C VAL A 236 20.47 -4.35 -18.68
N ILE A 237 21.44 -5.18 -18.31
CA ILE A 237 22.50 -4.82 -17.37
C ILE A 237 23.88 -4.96 -18.04
N PRO A 238 24.92 -4.26 -17.55
CA PRO A 238 26.26 -4.39 -18.10
C PRO A 238 26.80 -5.82 -18.03
N ALA A 239 27.59 -6.23 -19.02
CA ALA A 239 28.27 -7.54 -19.00
C ALA A 239 29.22 -7.70 -17.80
N THR A 240 29.76 -6.58 -17.31
CA THR A 240 30.63 -6.47 -16.13
C THR A 240 29.88 -6.50 -14.81
N ALA A 241 28.54 -6.40 -14.79
CA ALA A 241 27.77 -6.45 -13.55
C ALA A 241 28.07 -7.74 -12.78
N GLU A 242 28.03 -7.70 -11.46
CA GLU A 242 28.23 -8.84 -10.59
C GLU A 242 26.98 -9.09 -9.75
N LEU A 243 26.63 -10.36 -9.57
CA LEU A 243 25.47 -10.71 -8.76
C LEU A 243 25.82 -10.54 -7.29
N THR A 244 25.07 -9.69 -6.59
CA THR A 244 25.26 -9.45 -5.16
C THR A 244 24.98 -10.71 -4.34
N LYS A 245 25.70 -10.85 -3.23
CA LYS A 245 25.55 -11.98 -2.31
C LYS A 245 24.22 -11.89 -1.55
N ARG A 246 23.68 -13.04 -1.14
CA ARG A 246 22.51 -13.08 -0.26
C ARG A 246 22.84 -12.43 1.09
N PRO A 247 22.03 -11.47 1.55
CA PRO A 247 22.14 -10.99 2.92
C PRO A 247 21.93 -12.13 3.92
N LYS A 248 22.70 -12.15 5.01
CA LYS A 248 22.64 -13.21 6.04
C LYS A 248 21.27 -13.28 6.74
N GLU A 249 20.53 -12.18 6.72
CA GLU A 249 19.19 -12.04 7.29
C GLU A 249 18.10 -12.70 6.46
N ILE A 250 18.42 -13.15 5.24
CA ILE A 250 17.50 -13.84 4.32
C ILE A 250 17.85 -15.33 4.28
N PRO A 251 16.90 -16.24 4.60
CA PRO A 251 17.14 -17.67 4.58
C PRO A 251 17.40 -18.18 3.15
N SER A 252 18.13 -19.30 3.02
CA SER A 252 18.27 -19.99 1.73
C SER A 252 17.02 -20.75 1.36
N TRP A 253 16.81 -20.97 0.07
CA TRP A 253 15.83 -21.96 -0.38
C TRP A 253 16.13 -23.35 0.20
N ASP A 254 17.41 -23.75 0.24
CA ASP A 254 17.82 -25.04 0.76
C ASP A 254 17.63 -25.23 2.27
N SER A 255 17.39 -24.15 3.02
CA SER A 255 17.07 -24.26 4.45
C SER A 255 15.59 -24.50 4.72
N GLN A 256 14.74 -24.41 3.69
CA GLN A 256 13.30 -24.60 3.81
C GLN A 256 12.92 -26.09 3.86
N THR A 257 11.91 -26.40 4.67
CA THR A 257 11.29 -27.73 4.69
C THR A 257 10.51 -28.01 3.39
N PRO A 258 10.18 -29.27 3.08
CA PRO A 258 9.38 -29.59 1.89
C PRO A 258 8.03 -28.87 1.83
N ASP A 259 7.34 -28.72 2.98
CA ASP A 259 6.05 -28.03 3.03
C ASP A 259 6.21 -26.52 2.81
N GLN A 260 7.24 -25.90 3.41
CA GLN A 260 7.60 -24.50 3.14
C GLN A 260 7.89 -24.28 1.66
N LYS A 261 8.71 -25.12 1.01
CA LYS A 261 9.00 -25.00 -0.41
C LYS A 261 7.73 -25.06 -1.27
N LYS A 262 6.81 -25.97 -0.96
CA LYS A 262 5.52 -26.08 -1.67
C LYS A 262 4.66 -24.83 -1.51
N LEU A 263 4.58 -24.30 -0.29
CA LEU A 263 3.86 -23.07 0.02
C LEU A 263 4.48 -21.87 -0.68
N GLU A 264 5.78 -21.66 -0.51
CA GLU A 264 6.50 -20.51 -1.04
C GLU A 264 6.53 -20.51 -2.58
N ALA A 265 6.58 -21.68 -3.23
CA ALA A 265 6.39 -21.76 -4.68
C ALA A 265 5.01 -21.24 -5.09
N ARG A 266 3.92 -21.67 -4.42
CA ARG A 266 2.56 -21.18 -4.69
C ARG A 266 2.44 -19.66 -4.48
N GLN A 267 3.12 -19.11 -3.49
CA GLN A 267 3.13 -17.66 -3.27
C GLN A 267 3.66 -16.91 -4.50
N MET A 268 4.77 -17.38 -5.08
CA MET A 268 5.37 -16.76 -6.28
C MET A 268 4.58 -17.06 -7.56
N GLU A 269 3.96 -18.24 -7.69
CA GLU A 269 3.01 -18.56 -8.77
C GLU A 269 1.85 -17.55 -8.80
N THR A 270 1.33 -17.23 -7.62
CA THR A 270 0.22 -16.27 -7.46
C THR A 270 0.64 -14.87 -7.86
N PHE A 271 1.80 -14.41 -7.38
CA PHE A 271 2.35 -13.11 -7.75
C PHE A 271 2.60 -12.99 -9.26
N ALA A 272 3.24 -13.99 -9.87
CA ALA A 272 3.52 -13.97 -11.31
C ALA A 272 2.23 -13.99 -12.15
N GLY A 273 1.22 -14.76 -11.73
CA GLY A 273 -0.12 -14.74 -12.30
C GLY A 273 -0.77 -13.36 -12.19
N PHE A 274 -0.64 -12.71 -11.05
CA PHE A 274 -1.18 -11.37 -10.83
C PHE A 274 -0.48 -10.30 -11.70
N ALA A 275 0.83 -10.44 -11.90
CA ALA A 275 1.61 -9.56 -12.78
C ALA A 275 1.15 -9.67 -14.23
N GLU A 276 0.98 -10.89 -14.75
CA GLU A 276 0.47 -11.13 -16.09
C GLU A 276 -0.96 -10.59 -16.26
N HIS A 277 -1.86 -10.87 -15.31
CA HIS A 277 -3.24 -10.36 -15.33
C HIS A 277 -3.29 -8.81 -15.37
N THR A 278 -2.44 -8.16 -14.57
CA THR A 278 -2.37 -6.69 -14.51
C THR A 278 -1.81 -6.09 -15.79
N ASP A 279 -0.74 -6.67 -16.35
CA ASP A 279 -0.16 -6.23 -17.62
C ASP A 279 -1.13 -6.43 -18.81
N GLU A 280 -1.96 -7.47 -18.79
CA GLU A 280 -3.06 -7.64 -19.74
C GLU A 280 -4.08 -6.50 -19.63
N GLN A 281 -4.39 -6.00 -18.42
CA GLN A 281 -5.28 -4.85 -18.25
C GLN A 281 -4.67 -3.54 -18.78
N VAL A 282 -3.37 -3.34 -18.57
CA VAL A 282 -2.65 -2.21 -19.20
C VAL A 282 -2.68 -2.34 -20.73
N GLY A 283 -2.60 -3.57 -21.25
CA GLY A 283 -2.76 -3.86 -22.69
C GLY A 283 -4.07 -3.33 -23.26
N ARG A 284 -5.18 -3.50 -22.52
CA ARG A 284 -6.49 -2.97 -22.93
C ARG A 284 -6.52 -1.44 -23.01
N LEU A 285 -5.76 -0.73 -22.17
CA LEU A 285 -5.60 0.72 -22.30
C LEU A 285 -4.84 1.10 -23.57
N VAL A 286 -3.76 0.37 -23.87
CA VAL A 286 -2.97 0.57 -25.09
C VAL A 286 -3.84 0.31 -26.33
N ASP A 287 -4.62 -0.76 -26.33
CA ASP A 287 -5.54 -1.09 -27.42
C ASP A 287 -6.58 0.03 -27.62
N ALA A 288 -7.18 0.55 -26.54
CA ALA A 288 -8.11 1.66 -26.63
C ALA A 288 -7.48 2.94 -27.21
N LEU A 289 -6.21 3.24 -26.87
CA LEU A 289 -5.46 4.37 -27.47
C LEU A 289 -5.21 4.16 -28.97
N GLN A 290 -4.98 2.92 -29.40
CA GLN A 290 -4.82 2.57 -30.82
C GLN A 290 -6.14 2.66 -31.57
N GLU A 291 -7.24 2.17 -31.00
CA GLU A 291 -8.58 2.23 -31.58
C GLU A 291 -9.07 3.68 -31.78
N MET A 292 -8.76 4.57 -30.84
CA MET A 292 -9.00 6.01 -30.98
C MET A 292 -8.07 6.68 -32.01
N GLY A 293 -7.02 6.00 -32.48
CA GLY A 293 -6.04 6.55 -33.42
C GLY A 293 -5.09 7.59 -32.79
N VAL A 294 -4.94 7.60 -31.46
CA VAL A 294 -4.15 8.62 -30.74
C VAL A 294 -2.81 8.10 -30.19
N MET A 295 -2.55 6.79 -30.24
CA MET A 295 -1.34 6.17 -29.68
C MET A 295 -0.03 6.78 -30.23
N ASP A 296 0.02 7.07 -31.53
CA ASP A 296 1.24 7.63 -32.17
C ASP A 296 1.68 8.95 -31.53
N ASN A 297 0.70 9.78 -31.13
CA ASN A 297 0.94 11.05 -30.44
C ASN A 297 0.56 10.99 -28.95
N THR A 298 0.84 9.86 -28.30
CA THR A 298 0.74 9.69 -26.85
C THR A 298 2.12 9.43 -26.27
N LEU A 299 2.52 10.23 -25.27
CA LEU A 299 3.64 9.92 -24.40
C LEU A 299 3.18 8.89 -23.37
N PHE A 300 3.51 7.63 -23.61
CA PHE A 300 3.19 6.53 -22.72
C PHE A 300 4.42 6.18 -21.87
N ILE A 301 4.30 6.30 -20.56
CA ILE A 301 5.35 5.99 -19.59
C ILE A 301 4.84 4.82 -18.74
N TYR A 302 5.49 3.67 -18.84
CA TYR A 302 5.21 2.50 -18.01
C TYR A 302 6.35 2.32 -17.01
N ILE A 303 6.10 2.69 -15.76
CA ILE A 303 7.02 2.47 -14.64
C ILE A 303 6.65 1.14 -14.01
N ALA A 304 7.58 0.18 -14.06
CA ALA A 304 7.30 -1.17 -13.62
C ALA A 304 6.84 -1.19 -12.16
N GLY A 305 7.54 -0.53 -11.23
CA GLY A 305 7.14 -0.46 -9.82
C GLY A 305 7.42 0.92 -9.21
N ASP A 306 6.74 1.24 -8.10
CA ASP A 306 6.94 2.46 -7.33
C ASP A 306 8.01 2.34 -6.22
N ASN A 307 8.54 1.13 -6.03
CA ASN A 307 9.68 0.79 -5.20
C ASN A 307 10.18 -0.61 -5.58
N GLY A 308 11.24 -1.07 -4.92
CA GLY A 308 11.68 -2.47 -4.97
C GLY A 308 10.60 -3.47 -4.57
N ALA A 309 10.87 -4.76 -4.76
CA ALA A 309 9.95 -5.83 -4.40
C ALA A 309 9.65 -5.82 -2.90
N SER A 310 8.38 -6.00 -2.51
CA SER A 310 7.99 -5.93 -1.10
C SER A 310 8.45 -7.15 -0.32
N ALA A 311 8.92 -6.96 0.92
CA ALA A 311 9.35 -8.02 1.83
C ALA A 311 8.44 -8.11 3.08
N GLU A 312 7.24 -7.53 3.02
CA GLU A 312 6.36 -7.35 4.17
C GLU A 312 5.66 -8.65 4.60
N GLY A 313 5.59 -9.66 3.73
CA GLY A 313 5.14 -11.01 4.08
C GLY A 313 6.05 -11.76 5.06
N GLY A 314 7.25 -11.25 5.36
CA GLY A 314 8.16 -11.86 6.31
C GLY A 314 8.81 -13.17 5.80
N PRO A 315 9.54 -13.90 6.67
CA PRO A 315 10.40 -15.00 6.25
C PRO A 315 9.71 -16.13 5.47
N GLU A 316 8.44 -16.40 5.76
CA GLU A 316 7.68 -17.54 5.20
C GLU A 316 6.42 -17.09 4.43
N GLY A 317 6.29 -15.79 4.17
CA GLY A 317 5.09 -15.16 3.62
C GLY A 317 3.96 -15.08 4.65
N ALA A 318 2.84 -14.49 4.24
CA ALA A 318 1.69 -14.24 5.11
C ALA A 318 0.40 -14.55 4.36
N TYR A 319 -0.47 -15.39 4.91
CA TYR A 319 -1.81 -15.57 4.34
C TYR A 319 -2.69 -14.32 4.58
N ASN A 320 -2.34 -13.53 5.60
CA ASN A 320 -2.93 -12.24 5.94
C ASN A 320 -1.83 -11.22 6.29
N GLU A 321 -1.59 -10.26 5.39
CA GLU A 321 -0.59 -9.18 5.55
C GLU A 321 -0.86 -8.26 6.75
N MET A 322 -2.13 -8.08 7.16
CA MET A 322 -2.46 -7.21 8.30
C MET A 322 -1.73 -7.62 9.59
N MET A 323 -1.34 -8.89 9.72
CA MET A 323 -0.51 -9.35 10.82
C MET A 323 0.87 -8.67 10.81
N ALA A 324 1.53 -8.59 9.65
CA ALA A 324 2.84 -7.98 9.50
C ALA A 324 2.81 -6.46 9.78
N LEU A 325 1.78 -5.76 9.29
CA LEU A 325 1.56 -4.33 9.62
C LEU A 325 1.41 -4.08 11.12
N ASN A 326 0.89 -5.07 11.84
CA ASN A 326 0.79 -5.07 13.30
C ASN A 326 2.05 -5.60 14.03
N GLY A 327 3.13 -5.92 13.31
CA GLY A 327 4.38 -6.44 13.86
C GLY A 327 4.35 -7.91 14.24
N ILE A 328 3.42 -8.69 13.67
CA ILE A 328 3.23 -10.13 13.94
C ILE A 328 3.72 -10.91 12.72
N ILE A 329 4.67 -11.81 12.94
CA ILE A 329 5.27 -12.65 11.89
C ILE A 329 4.40 -13.90 11.68
N ASN A 330 4.07 -14.18 10.42
CA ASN A 330 3.39 -15.42 10.01
C ASN A 330 4.37 -16.60 9.95
N THR A 331 3.83 -17.81 10.08
CA THR A 331 4.58 -19.08 9.99
C THR A 331 3.94 -20.00 8.96
N ALA A 332 4.70 -20.97 8.45
CA ALA A 332 4.16 -22.01 7.57
C ALA A 332 3.00 -22.77 8.21
N GLU A 333 2.99 -22.97 9.53
CA GLU A 333 1.87 -23.62 10.24
C GLU A 333 0.55 -22.84 10.05
N ILE A 334 0.61 -21.51 10.13
CA ILE A 334 -0.56 -20.64 9.91
C ILE A 334 -0.92 -20.59 8.42
N ASN A 335 0.08 -20.55 7.53
CA ASN A 335 -0.12 -20.35 6.11
C ASN A 335 -0.58 -21.62 5.36
N MET A 336 -0.14 -22.80 5.78
CA MET A 336 -0.34 -24.05 5.02
C MET A 336 -1.81 -24.47 4.84
N PRO A 337 -2.73 -24.27 5.80
CA PRO A 337 -4.16 -24.47 5.59
C PRO A 337 -4.73 -23.65 4.44
N HIS A 338 -4.06 -22.57 4.05
CA HIS A 338 -4.48 -21.66 2.99
C HIS A 338 -3.79 -21.90 1.64
N LEU A 339 -3.06 -23.01 1.47
CA LEU A 339 -2.29 -23.28 0.25
C LEU A 339 -3.17 -23.32 -1.02
N ASP A 340 -4.31 -24.00 -0.95
CA ASP A 340 -5.15 -24.26 -2.13
C ASP A 340 -6.01 -23.06 -2.54
N ASN A 341 -6.31 -22.16 -1.61
CA ASN A 341 -7.07 -20.92 -1.77
C ASN A 341 -6.18 -19.66 -1.78
N TRP A 342 -4.86 -19.81 -1.80
CA TRP A 342 -3.93 -18.68 -1.84
C TRP A 342 -4.20 -17.75 -3.03
N GLY A 343 -4.57 -16.50 -2.74
CA GLY A 343 -4.88 -15.46 -3.73
C GLY A 343 -6.36 -15.31 -4.05
N ASP A 344 -7.23 -16.15 -3.47
CA ASP A 344 -8.67 -16.04 -3.61
C ASP A 344 -9.29 -15.09 -2.56
N PRO A 345 -10.59 -14.77 -2.65
CA PRO A 345 -11.28 -13.84 -1.74
C PRO A 345 -11.24 -14.19 -0.24
N THR A 346 -10.79 -15.39 0.14
CA THR A 346 -10.72 -15.87 1.53
C THR A 346 -9.33 -15.70 2.16
N THR A 347 -8.37 -15.17 1.40
CA THR A 347 -7.00 -14.89 1.87
C THR A 347 -6.68 -13.39 1.69
N PHE A 348 -5.64 -12.89 2.34
CA PHE A 348 -5.09 -11.55 2.12
C PHE A 348 -3.55 -11.65 1.99
N PRO A 349 -3.06 -12.32 0.93
CA PRO A 349 -1.74 -12.94 1.00
C PRO A 349 -0.57 -12.05 0.54
N HIS A 350 0.60 -12.31 1.11
CA HIS A 350 1.90 -11.78 0.67
C HIS A 350 2.95 -12.91 0.62
N TYR A 351 3.88 -12.88 -0.34
CA TYR A 351 4.93 -13.90 -0.48
C TYR A 351 6.07 -13.76 0.56
N ALA A 352 6.94 -14.76 0.66
CA ALA A 352 8.15 -14.77 1.49
C ALA A 352 9.28 -13.83 1.01
N ILE A 353 10.08 -13.29 1.94
CA ILE A 353 11.18 -12.33 1.64
C ILE A 353 12.21 -12.82 0.61
N GLY A 354 12.41 -14.13 0.49
CA GLY A 354 13.32 -14.70 -0.51
C GLY A 354 12.91 -14.32 -1.93
N TRP A 355 11.60 -14.29 -2.21
CA TRP A 355 11.05 -13.87 -3.50
C TRP A 355 11.19 -12.38 -3.75
N ALA A 356 11.06 -11.54 -2.72
CA ALA A 356 11.34 -10.10 -2.82
C ALA A 356 12.78 -9.89 -3.30
N TRP A 357 13.74 -10.47 -2.58
CA TRP A 357 15.15 -10.33 -2.90
C TRP A 357 15.48 -10.86 -4.29
N ALA A 358 15.00 -12.05 -4.69
CA ALA A 358 15.16 -12.53 -6.06
C ALA A 358 14.49 -11.60 -7.11
N GLY A 359 13.37 -10.98 -6.75
CA GLY A 359 12.70 -9.99 -7.58
C GLY A 359 13.50 -8.72 -7.82
N ASP A 360 14.44 -8.37 -6.95
CA ASP A 360 15.30 -7.18 -7.06
C ASP A 360 16.67 -7.47 -7.68
N THR A 361 16.83 -8.62 -8.35
CA THR A 361 18.07 -8.99 -9.06
C THR A 361 18.52 -7.88 -10.03
N PRO A 362 19.80 -7.44 -10.02
CA PRO A 362 20.95 -8.02 -9.30
C PRO A 362 21.28 -7.37 -7.96
N PHE A 363 20.44 -6.48 -7.46
CA PHE A 363 20.76 -5.56 -6.38
C PHE A 363 20.59 -6.16 -4.98
N GLN A 364 21.22 -5.54 -4.00
CA GLN A 364 21.01 -5.88 -2.60
C GLN A 364 19.66 -5.35 -2.10
N TRP A 365 19.06 -6.08 -1.15
CA TRP A 365 17.88 -5.66 -0.38
C TRP A 365 16.61 -5.46 -1.23
N THR A 366 15.59 -4.82 -0.64
CA THR A 366 14.19 -4.81 -1.07
C THR A 366 13.52 -3.49 -0.70
N LYS A 367 12.21 -3.36 -0.95
CA LYS A 367 11.34 -2.26 -0.48
C LYS A 367 11.68 -1.81 0.96
N GLN A 368 11.54 -0.50 1.20
CA GLN A 368 11.88 0.26 2.41
C GLN A 368 13.38 0.40 2.76
N ILE A 369 14.28 -0.31 2.06
CA ILE A 369 15.74 -0.17 2.27
C ILE A 369 16.29 0.83 1.25
N ALA A 370 16.10 2.12 1.53
CA ALA A 370 16.48 3.23 0.64
C ALA A 370 18.00 3.40 0.43
N SER A 371 18.83 2.69 1.19
CA SER A 371 20.28 2.74 1.05
C SER A 371 20.79 1.96 -0.16
N HIS A 372 20.00 1.03 -0.71
CA HIS A 372 20.44 0.12 -1.76
C HIS A 372 19.43 0.04 -2.91
N TYR A 373 19.95 -0.24 -4.10
CA TYR A 373 19.20 -0.24 -5.35
C TYR A 373 18.12 -1.32 -5.45
N GLY A 374 18.17 -2.37 -4.63
CA GLY A 374 17.05 -3.32 -4.55
C GLY A 374 15.80 -2.69 -3.96
N GLY A 375 15.93 -1.65 -3.14
CA GLY A 375 14.78 -0.89 -2.65
C GLY A 375 14.32 0.23 -3.57
N THR A 376 15.16 0.70 -4.48
CA THR A 376 14.94 1.97 -5.20
C THR A 376 15.02 1.87 -6.72
N THR A 377 15.48 0.78 -7.34
CA THR A 377 15.59 0.70 -8.81
C THR A 377 14.40 -0.04 -9.41
N ASN A 378 13.79 0.56 -10.43
CA ASN A 378 12.71 -0.06 -11.19
C ASN A 378 12.93 0.15 -12.69
N GLY A 379 12.44 -0.79 -13.49
CA GLY A 379 12.47 -0.67 -14.94
C GLY A 379 11.41 0.33 -15.43
N VAL A 380 11.77 1.21 -16.37
CA VAL A 380 10.81 2.11 -17.03
C VAL A 380 10.85 1.93 -18.53
N VAL A 381 9.67 1.94 -19.14
CA VAL A 381 9.51 1.99 -20.60
C VAL A 381 8.87 3.31 -21.01
N ILE A 382 9.49 4.02 -21.96
CA ILE A 382 8.91 5.20 -22.59
C ILE A 382 8.62 4.88 -24.05
N HIS A 383 7.36 5.06 -24.45
CA HIS A 383 6.87 4.82 -25.81
C HIS A 383 6.10 6.04 -26.33
N TRP A 384 6.59 6.63 -27.42
CA TRP A 384 5.96 7.78 -28.09
C TRP A 384 6.33 7.78 -29.58
N PRO A 385 5.60 7.04 -30.45
CA PRO A 385 6.02 6.75 -31.83
C PRO A 385 6.30 7.99 -32.69
N ALA A 386 5.55 9.07 -32.49
CA ALA A 386 5.75 10.32 -33.21
C ALA A 386 7.13 10.94 -32.92
N ARG A 387 7.64 10.85 -31.68
CA ARG A 387 8.86 11.52 -31.22
C ARG A 387 10.07 10.60 -31.01
N VAL A 388 9.85 9.40 -30.49
CA VAL A 388 10.89 8.42 -30.16
C VAL A 388 11.02 7.43 -31.31
N LYS A 389 12.21 7.38 -31.94
CA LYS A 389 12.50 6.47 -33.06
C LYS A 389 13.25 5.21 -32.65
N ALA A 390 13.81 5.20 -31.45
CA ALA A 390 14.45 4.04 -30.86
C ALA A 390 13.47 2.86 -30.77
N ARG A 391 14.00 1.64 -30.91
CA ARG A 391 13.23 0.40 -30.82
C ARG A 391 13.96 -0.61 -29.96
N GLY A 392 13.55 -0.71 -28.68
CA GLY A 392 14.14 -1.65 -27.73
C GLY A 392 15.48 -1.20 -27.15
N GLU A 393 15.93 0.03 -27.43
CA GLU A 393 17.20 0.52 -26.93
C GLU A 393 17.16 0.79 -25.42
N VAL A 394 18.30 0.61 -24.75
CA VAL A 394 18.47 0.89 -23.32
C VAL A 394 19.04 2.30 -23.12
N ARG A 395 18.63 2.95 -22.03
CA ARG A 395 19.15 4.22 -21.50
C ARG A 395 19.63 3.96 -20.07
N SER A 396 20.90 4.28 -19.83
CA SER A 396 21.63 3.96 -18.60
C SER A 396 22.15 5.22 -17.90
N GLN A 397 21.57 6.37 -18.19
CA GLN A 397 21.74 7.58 -17.41
C GLN A 397 21.02 7.41 -16.07
N PHE A 398 21.66 7.79 -14.97
CA PHE A 398 20.98 7.92 -13.69
C PHE A 398 19.76 8.84 -13.82
N THR A 399 18.58 8.30 -13.49
CA THR A 399 17.31 9.03 -13.48
C THR A 399 16.54 8.68 -12.22
N HIS A 400 15.67 9.58 -11.78
CA HIS A 400 14.85 9.38 -10.60
C HIS A 400 13.38 9.72 -10.90
N VAL A 401 12.45 9.25 -10.09
CA VAL A 401 11.01 9.49 -10.29
C VAL A 401 10.64 10.98 -10.30
N THR A 402 11.45 11.83 -9.65
CA THR A 402 11.32 13.29 -9.71
C THR A 402 11.56 13.87 -11.11
N ASP A 403 12.13 13.10 -12.04
CA ASP A 403 12.41 13.50 -13.41
C ASP A 403 11.17 13.39 -14.32
N ILE A 404 10.13 12.67 -13.89
CA ILE A 404 8.92 12.44 -14.71
C ILE A 404 8.16 13.74 -14.96
N ALA A 405 7.83 14.51 -13.92
CA ALA A 405 7.10 15.78 -14.09
C ALA A 405 7.82 16.80 -15.00
N PRO A 406 9.13 17.10 -14.85
CA PRO A 406 9.84 17.97 -15.78
C PRO A 406 9.92 17.38 -17.20
N THR A 407 10.06 16.05 -17.34
CA THR A 407 10.03 15.38 -18.65
C THR A 407 8.70 15.59 -19.35
N VAL A 408 7.59 15.43 -18.64
CA VAL A 408 6.25 15.65 -19.18
C VAL A 408 6.08 17.11 -19.60
N LEU A 409 6.43 18.08 -18.75
CA LEU A 409 6.31 19.50 -19.10
C LEU A 409 7.14 19.88 -20.34
N GLU A 410 8.39 19.42 -20.43
CA GLU A 410 9.23 19.66 -21.61
C GLU A 410 8.65 19.00 -22.86
N ALA A 411 8.21 17.74 -22.77
CA ALA A 411 7.64 16.99 -23.88
C ALA A 411 6.37 17.65 -24.45
N VAL A 412 5.57 18.29 -23.60
CA VAL A 412 4.35 19.00 -24.02
C VAL A 412 4.58 20.48 -24.36
N GLY A 413 5.81 20.97 -24.21
CA GLY A 413 6.22 22.33 -24.55
C GLY A 413 5.80 23.40 -23.53
N LEU A 414 5.59 23.02 -22.27
CA LEU A 414 5.22 23.93 -21.19
C LEU A 414 6.44 24.32 -20.34
N PRO A 415 6.61 25.60 -19.98
CA PRO A 415 7.64 26.01 -19.04
C PRO A 415 7.27 25.63 -17.60
N PHE A 416 8.27 25.58 -16.73
CA PHE A 416 8.03 25.52 -15.28
C PHE A 416 7.19 26.73 -14.81
N PRO A 417 6.10 26.55 -14.05
CA PRO A 417 5.27 27.66 -13.60
C PRO A 417 5.94 28.45 -12.47
N LYS A 418 6.01 29.77 -12.60
CA LYS A 418 6.54 30.66 -11.54
C LYS A 418 5.59 30.74 -10.33
N SER A 419 4.28 30.69 -10.59
CA SER A 419 3.24 30.64 -9.57
C SER A 419 2.07 29.78 -10.04
N VAL A 420 1.37 29.17 -9.09
CA VAL A 420 0.11 28.42 -9.31
C VAL A 420 -0.87 28.89 -8.25
N ASN A 421 -2.09 29.28 -8.68
CA ASN A 421 -3.15 29.79 -7.79
C ASN A 421 -2.66 30.87 -6.80
N GLY A 422 -1.79 31.77 -7.27
CA GLY A 422 -1.22 32.86 -6.46
C GLY A 422 -0.03 32.48 -5.57
N THR A 423 0.34 31.20 -5.48
CA THR A 423 1.48 30.74 -4.67
C THR A 423 2.73 30.55 -5.52
N ALA A 424 3.86 31.14 -5.08
CA ALA A 424 5.15 30.95 -5.73
C ALA A 424 5.61 29.48 -5.64
N GLN A 425 6.06 28.93 -6.75
CA GLN A 425 6.42 27.53 -6.83
C GLN A 425 7.90 27.31 -6.56
N ARG A 426 8.22 26.31 -5.71
CA ARG A 426 9.60 25.85 -5.52
C ARG A 426 10.06 25.18 -6.82
N PRO A 427 11.29 25.39 -7.32
CA PRO A 427 11.80 24.66 -8.49
C PRO A 427 11.68 23.14 -8.35
N PHE A 428 11.70 22.43 -9.47
CA PHE A 428 11.83 20.97 -9.44
C PHE A 428 13.16 20.57 -8.80
N ASP A 429 13.15 19.43 -8.11
CA ASP A 429 14.38 18.77 -7.68
C ASP A 429 14.87 17.79 -8.76
N GLY A 430 13.99 17.29 -9.62
CA GLY A 430 14.34 16.46 -10.78
C GLY A 430 14.67 17.25 -12.04
N THR A 431 15.19 16.55 -13.05
CA THR A 431 15.61 17.06 -14.35
C THR A 431 14.94 16.28 -15.48
N SER A 432 14.53 16.94 -16.57
CA SER A 432 13.91 16.26 -17.70
C SER A 432 14.83 15.21 -18.35
N MET A 433 14.22 14.11 -18.79
CA MET A 433 14.87 12.98 -19.47
C MET A 433 14.87 13.12 -21.00
N VAL A 434 14.24 14.16 -21.57
CA VAL A 434 14.06 14.31 -23.05
C VAL A 434 15.39 14.27 -23.80
N TYR A 435 16.47 14.78 -23.21
CA TYR A 435 17.81 14.78 -23.80
C TYR A 435 18.34 13.36 -24.12
N THR A 436 17.80 12.33 -23.46
CA THR A 436 18.18 10.92 -23.68
C THR A 436 17.45 10.29 -24.86
N PHE A 437 16.33 10.85 -25.33
CA PHE A 437 15.44 10.15 -26.28
C PHE A 437 16.16 9.79 -27.58
N ASP A 438 16.93 10.72 -28.13
CA ASP A 438 17.65 10.55 -29.41
C ASP A 438 19.14 10.23 -29.22
N ASN A 439 19.66 10.24 -27.99
CA ASN A 439 21.07 10.06 -27.71
C ASN A 439 21.31 9.12 -26.51
N PRO A 440 21.54 7.81 -26.75
CA PRO A 440 21.83 6.85 -25.68
C PRO A 440 23.10 7.16 -24.89
N LYS A 441 24.01 7.97 -25.44
CA LYS A 441 25.30 8.33 -24.83
C LYS A 441 25.31 9.76 -24.29
N ALA A 442 24.16 10.39 -24.15
CA ALA A 442 24.11 11.72 -23.57
C ALA A 442 24.62 11.68 -22.13
N LYS A 443 25.35 12.73 -21.74
CA LYS A 443 25.81 12.88 -20.35
C LYS A 443 24.60 13.08 -19.44
N GLU A 444 24.61 12.39 -18.30
CA GLU A 444 23.63 12.57 -17.24
C GLU A 444 23.47 14.04 -16.84
N THR A 445 22.22 14.44 -16.63
CA THR A 445 21.86 15.77 -16.13
C THR A 445 21.39 15.73 -14.67
N HIS A 446 20.91 14.58 -14.20
CA HIS A 446 20.57 14.35 -12.79
C HIS A 446 21.82 13.82 -12.06
N THR A 447 22.64 14.72 -11.52
CA THR A 447 23.96 14.33 -10.98
C THR A 447 23.97 14.09 -9.47
N THR A 448 22.89 14.38 -8.74
CA THR A 448 22.83 14.22 -7.27
C THR A 448 21.43 13.87 -6.81
N GLN A 449 21.28 12.77 -6.06
CA GLN A 449 20.02 12.36 -5.44
C GLN A 449 20.29 11.75 -4.07
N TYR A 450 19.59 12.21 -3.04
CA TYR A 450 19.60 11.54 -1.73
C TYR A 450 18.45 10.53 -1.64
N PHE A 451 18.60 9.56 -0.74
CA PHE A 451 17.60 8.56 -0.40
C PHE A 451 17.50 8.46 1.12
N GLU A 452 16.27 8.44 1.65
CA GLU A 452 16.03 8.14 3.05
C GLU A 452 14.68 7.45 3.24
N MET A 453 14.65 6.39 4.04
CA MET A 453 13.42 5.72 4.49
C MET A 453 13.69 4.96 5.80
N PHE A 454 12.96 5.27 6.87
CA PHE A 454 13.10 4.63 8.19
C PHE A 454 14.55 4.53 8.68
N GLY A 455 15.33 5.59 8.49
CA GLY A 455 16.74 5.68 8.87
C GLY A 455 17.74 5.03 7.91
N ASN A 456 17.28 4.23 6.94
CA ASN A 456 18.12 3.77 5.83
C ASN A 456 18.44 4.97 4.95
N ARG A 457 19.73 5.21 4.67
CA ARG A 457 20.20 6.46 4.03
C ARG A 457 21.11 6.16 2.85
N GLY A 458 21.03 6.98 1.81
CA GLY A 458 21.90 6.92 0.65
C GLY A 458 22.08 8.29 0.00
N ILE A 459 23.18 8.48 -0.72
CA ILE A 459 23.35 9.59 -1.66
C ILE A 459 24.13 9.15 -2.88
N TYR A 460 23.55 9.41 -4.06
CA TYR A 460 24.21 9.35 -5.35
C TYR A 460 24.81 10.72 -5.69
N HIS A 461 26.04 10.73 -6.19
CA HIS A 461 26.67 11.91 -6.78
C HIS A 461 27.70 11.52 -7.85
N ASP A 462 27.45 11.89 -9.12
CA ASP A 462 28.36 11.69 -10.26
C ASP A 462 28.98 10.28 -10.32
N GLY A 463 28.13 9.24 -10.31
CA GLY A 463 28.56 7.85 -10.38
C GLY A 463 28.97 7.22 -9.05
N TRP A 464 29.02 7.97 -7.95
CA TRP A 464 29.35 7.46 -6.61
C TRP A 464 28.13 7.38 -5.70
N VAL A 465 28.06 6.34 -4.88
CA VAL A 465 27.02 6.16 -3.85
C VAL A 465 27.67 5.96 -2.50
N ALA A 466 27.30 6.77 -1.50
CA ALA A 466 27.54 6.46 -0.10
C ALA A 466 26.20 6.11 0.56
N CYS A 467 26.16 5.01 1.29
CA CYS A 467 24.90 4.55 1.88
C CYS A 467 25.10 3.83 3.21
N THR A 468 24.02 3.67 3.96
CA THR A 468 24.02 2.94 5.22
C THR A 468 22.64 2.35 5.52
N ARG A 469 22.61 1.04 5.81
CA ARG A 469 21.40 0.34 6.25
C ARG A 469 21.28 0.42 7.76
N HIS A 470 20.17 0.98 8.22
CA HIS A 470 19.82 1.14 9.62
C HIS A 470 18.85 0.07 10.12
N SER A 471 17.84 -0.26 9.30
CA SER A 471 16.75 -1.17 9.67
C SER A 471 16.38 -2.11 8.53
N ILE A 472 15.70 -3.22 8.85
CA ILE A 472 15.10 -4.13 7.86
C ILE A 472 13.58 -4.21 8.06
N PRO A 473 12.78 -4.34 6.99
CA PRO A 473 11.32 -4.24 7.05
C PRO A 473 10.64 -5.28 7.94
N TRP A 474 11.10 -6.53 7.89
CA TRP A 474 10.44 -7.68 8.53
C TRP A 474 10.90 -7.93 9.98
N LEU A 475 11.74 -7.06 10.56
CA LEU A 475 12.25 -7.22 11.92
C LEU A 475 11.94 -5.99 12.78
N MET A 476 10.94 -6.13 13.63
CA MET A 476 10.44 -5.07 14.51
C MET A 476 11.11 -5.16 15.90
N VAL A 477 12.40 -4.80 15.95
CA VAL A 477 13.21 -4.80 17.18
C VAL A 477 13.76 -3.39 17.46
N PRO A 478 14.08 -3.06 18.72
CA PRO A 478 14.73 -1.78 19.03
C PRO A 478 16.01 -1.58 18.21
N LEU A 479 16.10 -0.45 17.52
CA LEU A 479 17.22 -0.10 16.66
C LEU A 479 18.34 0.59 17.46
N PRO A 480 19.62 0.39 17.11
CA PRO A 480 20.71 1.16 17.69
C PRO A 480 20.61 2.63 17.27
N PRO A 481 21.28 3.59 17.93
CA PRO A 481 21.30 4.98 17.46
C PRO A 481 21.92 5.11 16.06
N LEU A 482 21.37 5.99 15.21
CA LEU A 482 21.84 6.28 13.84
C LEU A 482 23.34 6.61 13.71
N SER A 483 23.97 7.07 14.80
CA SER A 483 25.42 7.37 14.86
C SER A 483 26.31 6.14 14.92
N LYS A 484 25.73 4.94 15.15
CA LYS A 484 26.42 3.66 15.13
C LYS A 484 26.30 2.92 13.80
N ASP A 485 25.54 3.46 12.86
CA ASP A 485 25.37 2.83 11.56
C ASP A 485 26.69 2.83 10.77
N THR A 486 26.93 1.73 10.06
CA THR A 486 28.13 1.57 9.23
C THR A 486 27.85 2.03 7.82
N TRP A 487 28.69 2.92 7.30
CA TRP A 487 28.56 3.41 5.93
C TRP A 487 29.40 2.59 4.96
N GLU A 488 28.84 2.37 3.78
CA GLU A 488 29.42 1.72 2.62
C GLU A 488 29.62 2.77 1.51
N LEU A 489 30.50 2.47 0.55
CA LEU A 489 30.78 3.33 -0.60
C LEU A 489 30.88 2.50 -1.89
N TYR A 490 30.21 2.93 -2.95
CA TYR A 490 30.20 2.28 -4.26
C TYR A 490 30.50 3.27 -5.39
N HIS A 491 31.12 2.81 -6.47
CA HIS A 491 31.26 3.55 -7.73
C HIS A 491 30.37 2.90 -8.80
N VAL A 492 29.07 3.21 -8.75
CA VAL A 492 28.03 2.52 -9.53
C VAL A 492 28.14 2.69 -11.04
N ALA A 493 28.88 3.71 -11.50
CA ALA A 493 29.25 3.85 -12.91
C ALA A 493 30.10 2.67 -13.43
N GLU A 494 30.79 1.96 -12.55
CA GLU A 494 31.60 0.76 -12.84
C GLU A 494 31.06 -0.50 -12.14
N ASP A 495 30.30 -0.33 -11.06
CA ASP A 495 29.68 -1.38 -10.25
C ASP A 495 28.15 -1.21 -10.19
N PHE A 496 27.48 -1.55 -11.29
CA PHE A 496 26.03 -1.40 -11.46
C PHE A 496 25.22 -1.96 -10.28
N SER A 497 25.69 -3.03 -9.63
CA SER A 497 24.90 -3.80 -8.65
C SER A 497 25.18 -3.43 -7.19
N GLN A 498 26.09 -2.50 -6.92
CA GLN A 498 26.63 -2.25 -5.57
C GLN A 498 27.24 -3.53 -4.96
N ALA A 499 28.06 -4.25 -5.72
CA ALA A 499 28.67 -5.52 -5.31
C ALA A 499 29.93 -5.34 -4.44
N HIS A 500 30.66 -4.23 -4.61
CA HIS A 500 31.98 -4.03 -3.99
C HIS A 500 32.03 -2.76 -3.13
N ASP A 501 32.02 -2.93 -1.81
CA ASP A 501 32.21 -1.82 -0.87
C ASP A 501 33.66 -1.30 -0.91
N LEU A 502 33.79 -0.02 -1.23
CA LEU A 502 35.04 0.74 -1.38
C LEU A 502 35.33 1.66 -0.18
N ALA A 503 34.53 1.63 0.88
CA ALA A 503 34.62 2.56 2.01
C ALA A 503 36.00 2.54 2.68
N ALA A 504 36.56 1.34 2.89
CA ALA A 504 37.87 1.17 3.52
C ALA A 504 39.01 1.69 2.64
N GLN A 505 38.88 1.57 1.32
CA GLN A 505 39.89 1.98 0.34
C GLN A 505 39.81 3.48 0.03
N ASN A 506 38.63 4.10 0.17
CA ASN A 506 38.38 5.50 -0.20
C ASN A 506 37.69 6.30 0.93
N PRO A 507 38.26 6.37 2.15
CA PRO A 507 37.61 7.02 3.30
C PRO A 507 37.39 8.53 3.08
N GLY A 508 38.24 9.18 2.27
CA GLY A 508 38.07 10.60 1.91
C GLY A 508 36.83 10.84 1.06
N LYS A 509 36.60 9.99 0.05
CA LYS A 509 35.41 10.07 -0.83
C LYS A 509 34.13 9.73 -0.06
N LEU A 510 34.20 8.74 0.84
CA LEU A 510 33.08 8.44 1.74
C LEU A 510 32.72 9.66 2.60
N LYS A 511 33.72 10.31 3.21
CA LYS A 511 33.48 11.49 4.04
C LYS A 511 32.88 12.65 3.24
N GLU A 512 33.36 12.88 2.02
CA GLU A 512 32.79 13.88 1.09
C GLU A 512 31.29 13.64 0.85
N LEU A 513 30.89 12.40 0.56
CA LEU A 513 29.49 12.07 0.30
C LEU A 513 28.63 12.09 1.57
N GLN A 514 29.17 11.72 2.73
CA GLN A 514 28.46 11.89 4.01
C GLN A 514 28.14 13.38 4.30
N ASP A 515 29.09 14.26 4.01
CA ASP A 515 28.90 15.71 4.15
C ASP A 515 27.88 16.23 3.13
N LEU A 516 27.92 15.72 1.90
CA LEU A 516 26.94 16.05 0.86
C LEU A 516 25.52 15.56 1.25
N PHE A 517 25.39 14.34 1.78
CA PHE A 517 24.13 13.81 2.30
C PHE A 517 23.58 14.74 3.36
N THR A 518 24.40 15.17 4.32
CA THR A 518 23.96 16.07 5.39
C THR A 518 23.45 17.40 4.82
N LYS A 519 24.13 17.95 3.80
CA LYS A 519 23.70 19.19 3.13
C LYS A 519 22.36 19.02 2.40
N GLU A 520 22.20 17.95 1.61
CA GLU A 520 20.94 17.68 0.90
C GLU A 520 19.81 17.32 1.88
N ALA A 521 20.10 16.61 2.97
CA ALA A 521 19.15 16.29 4.02
C ALA A 521 18.56 17.56 4.66
N ILE A 522 19.40 18.55 4.97
CA ILE A 522 18.94 19.85 5.49
C ILE A 522 18.11 20.60 4.44
N LYS A 523 18.60 20.68 3.19
CA LYS A 523 17.93 21.39 2.09
C LYS A 523 16.54 20.84 1.75
N ASN A 524 16.35 19.54 1.94
CA ASN A 524 15.12 18.83 1.57
C ASN A 524 14.25 18.42 2.76
N HIS A 525 14.55 18.88 3.98
CA HIS A 525 13.80 18.59 5.20
C HIS A 525 13.76 17.10 5.59
N VAL A 526 14.86 16.37 5.39
CA VAL A 526 14.99 14.97 5.83
C VAL A 526 15.18 14.88 7.35
N LEU A 527 15.66 15.95 7.98
CA LEU A 527 15.89 15.99 9.43
C LEU A 527 14.68 16.60 10.17
N PRO A 528 14.29 16.05 11.34
CA PRO A 528 14.87 14.89 12.01
C PRO A 528 14.50 13.57 11.33
N ILE A 529 15.43 12.61 11.34
CA ILE A 529 15.16 11.24 10.89
C ILE A 529 14.35 10.53 11.98
N ASP A 530 13.24 9.93 11.58
CA ASP A 530 12.33 9.19 12.45
C ASP A 530 12.31 7.72 12.01
N ASP A 531 13.05 6.87 12.73
CA ASP A 531 13.25 5.44 12.48
C ASP A 531 12.15 4.55 13.07
N ARG A 532 11.17 5.15 13.77
CA ARG A 532 9.97 4.48 14.28
C ARG A 532 9.11 3.94 13.14
N ARG A 533 8.40 2.83 13.38
CA ARG A 533 7.62 2.08 12.38
C ARG A 533 6.14 1.98 12.79
N SER A 534 5.63 0.79 13.12
CA SER A 534 4.20 0.52 13.38
C SER A 534 3.63 1.36 14.53
N GLU A 535 4.44 1.79 15.49
CA GLU A 535 3.98 2.68 16.56
C GLU A 535 3.49 4.04 16.05
N ARG A 536 3.91 4.47 14.85
CA ARG A 536 3.43 5.72 14.22
C ARG A 536 2.02 5.60 13.62
N LEU A 537 1.46 4.39 13.53
CA LEU A 537 0.04 4.21 13.21
C LEU A 537 -0.85 4.83 14.30
N ASP A 538 -0.37 4.90 15.55
CA ASP A 538 -1.03 5.69 16.59
C ASP A 538 -0.70 7.17 16.40
N ALA A 539 -1.72 7.95 16.01
CA ALA A 539 -1.59 9.38 15.75
C ALA A 539 -1.04 10.16 16.97
N SER A 540 -1.35 9.72 18.21
CA SER A 540 -0.86 10.37 19.42
C SER A 540 0.63 10.14 19.65
N ILE A 541 1.16 8.97 19.25
CA ILE A 541 2.59 8.64 19.31
C ILE A 541 3.35 9.34 18.18
N ALA A 542 2.76 9.38 16.99
CA ALA A 542 3.36 10.03 15.81
C ALA A 542 3.34 11.57 15.92
N GLY A 543 2.40 12.13 16.68
CA GLY A 543 2.19 13.57 16.82
C GLY A 543 1.49 14.21 15.61
N ARG A 544 0.93 13.41 14.70
CA ARG A 544 0.15 13.89 13.54
C ARG A 544 -1.28 14.27 13.93
N PRO A 545 -2.02 15.01 13.09
CA PRO A 545 -3.43 15.28 13.34
C PRO A 545 -4.25 14.01 13.51
N ASP A 546 -5.21 14.09 14.44
CA ASP A 546 -6.22 13.07 14.71
C ASP A 546 -7.60 13.76 14.70
N LEU A 547 -8.51 13.28 13.84
CA LEU A 547 -9.85 13.84 13.69
C LEU A 547 -10.66 13.74 14.98
N MET A 548 -10.44 12.69 15.79
CA MET A 548 -11.12 12.49 17.07
C MET A 548 -10.44 13.26 18.21
N GLY A 549 -9.14 13.50 18.12
CA GLY A 549 -8.35 14.20 19.13
C GLY A 549 -8.51 13.57 20.51
N LYS A 550 -8.97 14.35 21.50
CA LYS A 550 -9.18 13.87 22.89
C LYS A 550 -10.58 13.30 23.15
N ARG A 551 -11.39 13.07 22.12
CA ARG A 551 -12.74 12.52 22.30
C ARG A 551 -12.67 11.12 22.91
N THR A 552 -13.57 10.88 23.84
CA THR A 552 -13.73 9.57 24.52
C THR A 552 -15.11 8.96 24.28
N SER A 553 -15.93 9.61 23.45
CA SER A 553 -17.24 9.12 23.03
C SER A 553 -17.53 9.57 21.60
N LEU A 554 -18.11 8.69 20.80
CA LEU A 554 -18.59 8.97 19.45
C LEU A 554 -19.97 8.34 19.26
N THR A 555 -20.93 9.13 18.77
CA THR A 555 -22.25 8.62 18.37
C THR A 555 -22.35 8.64 16.86
N VAL A 556 -22.68 7.48 16.29
CA VAL A 556 -22.84 7.23 14.86
C VAL A 556 -24.28 6.81 14.55
N TYR A 557 -24.69 6.96 13.29
CA TYR A 557 -26.08 6.80 12.86
C TYR A 557 -26.18 5.84 11.66
N PRO A 558 -27.34 5.19 11.46
CA PRO A 558 -27.54 4.31 10.30
C PRO A 558 -27.34 5.05 8.99
N GLY A 559 -26.72 4.38 8.02
CA GLY A 559 -26.33 4.97 6.74
C GLY A 559 -24.97 5.69 6.78
N MET A 560 -24.33 5.78 7.94
CA MET A 560 -22.90 6.05 8.02
C MET A 560 -22.15 4.76 7.68
N THR A 561 -21.61 4.70 6.47
CA THR A 561 -20.86 3.55 5.95
C THR A 561 -19.49 3.97 5.46
N GLY A 562 -18.51 3.06 5.55
CA GLY A 562 -17.16 3.26 5.05
C GLY A 562 -16.37 4.36 5.75
N MET A 563 -16.65 4.63 7.03
CA MET A 563 -15.84 5.57 7.80
C MET A 563 -14.44 4.98 8.02
N ALA A 564 -13.41 5.64 7.51
CA ALA A 564 -12.03 5.16 7.64
C ALA A 564 -11.63 4.97 9.11
N GLU A 565 -10.81 3.96 9.39
CA GLU A 565 -10.34 3.64 10.75
C GLU A 565 -9.68 4.85 11.43
N ASN A 566 -8.89 5.63 10.68
CA ASN A 566 -8.25 6.86 11.16
C ASN A 566 -9.20 8.04 11.42
N ALA A 567 -10.46 7.93 10.99
CA ALA A 567 -11.53 8.90 11.25
C ALA A 567 -12.50 8.44 12.34
N PHE A 568 -12.39 7.20 12.82
CA PHE A 568 -13.23 6.62 13.86
C PHE A 568 -12.58 6.73 15.26
N ILE A 569 -13.38 6.57 16.32
CA ILE A 569 -12.86 6.58 17.69
C ILE A 569 -11.96 5.36 17.93
N ASN A 570 -10.73 5.59 18.39
CA ASN A 570 -9.77 4.51 18.59
C ASN A 570 -10.14 3.65 19.81
N VAL A 571 -10.57 2.41 19.56
CA VAL A 571 -10.91 1.41 20.58
C VAL A 571 -9.75 0.48 20.94
N LYS A 572 -8.62 0.54 20.21
CA LYS A 572 -7.48 -0.37 20.41
C LYS A 572 -6.77 -0.09 21.74
N ASN A 573 -6.28 -1.16 22.36
CA ASN A 573 -5.46 -1.14 23.57
C ASN A 573 -6.12 -0.45 24.77
N ARG A 574 -7.47 -0.43 24.83
CA ARG A 574 -8.25 0.17 25.91
C ARG A 574 -9.60 -0.50 26.07
N SER A 575 -10.22 -0.30 27.23
CA SER A 575 -11.60 -0.69 27.45
C SER A 575 -12.53 0.20 26.63
N TYR A 576 -13.63 -0.38 26.14
CA TYR A 576 -14.66 0.37 25.43
C TYR A 576 -16.04 -0.25 25.61
N ARG A 577 -17.05 0.53 25.27
CA ARG A 577 -18.46 0.16 25.33
C ARG A 577 -19.16 0.59 24.05
N ILE A 578 -20.08 -0.24 23.58
CA ILE A 578 -21.00 0.07 22.49
C ILE A 578 -22.41 0.05 23.07
N THR A 579 -23.19 1.10 22.84
CA THR A 579 -24.61 1.19 23.24
C THR A 579 -25.46 1.48 22.00
N ALA A 580 -26.41 0.58 21.71
CA ALA A 580 -27.23 0.61 20.52
C ALA A 580 -28.71 0.45 20.87
N PRO A 581 -29.47 1.56 21.03
CA PRO A 581 -30.92 1.52 21.03
C PRO A 581 -31.45 1.10 19.65
N VAL A 582 -32.25 0.04 19.63
CA VAL A 582 -32.83 -0.57 18.43
C VAL A 582 -34.34 -0.80 18.60
N GLU A 583 -35.04 -0.91 17.47
CA GLU A 583 -36.45 -1.29 17.40
C GLU A 583 -36.59 -2.49 16.47
N LEU A 584 -37.05 -3.61 17.04
CA LEU A 584 -37.22 -4.90 16.37
C LEU A 584 -38.64 -5.01 15.83
N LYS A 585 -38.76 -5.47 14.59
CA LYS A 585 -40.08 -5.71 13.95
C LYS A 585 -40.69 -7.03 14.41
N ASP A 586 -39.85 -8.06 14.54
CA ASP A 586 -40.23 -9.39 14.95
C ASP A 586 -39.06 -10.12 15.63
N ALA A 587 -39.33 -11.31 16.18
CA ALA A 587 -38.34 -12.17 16.83
C ALA A 587 -37.34 -12.82 15.86
N ASN A 588 -37.44 -12.57 14.56
CA ASN A 588 -36.50 -13.02 13.52
C ASN A 588 -35.69 -11.82 12.97
N THR A 589 -35.52 -10.75 13.76
CA THR A 589 -34.65 -9.64 13.38
C THR A 589 -33.21 -10.13 13.17
N ASN A 590 -32.59 -9.72 12.08
CA ASN A 590 -31.27 -10.14 11.63
C ASN A 590 -30.45 -8.93 11.17
N GLY A 591 -29.14 -9.12 11.04
CA GLY A 591 -28.22 -8.19 10.39
C GLY A 591 -27.37 -7.36 11.36
N VAL A 592 -26.49 -6.57 10.78
CA VAL A 592 -25.40 -5.87 11.46
C VAL A 592 -25.89 -4.59 12.11
N ILE A 593 -25.53 -4.37 13.38
CA ILE A 593 -25.79 -3.11 14.07
C ILE A 593 -24.64 -2.13 13.80
N ILE A 594 -23.41 -2.58 14.04
CA ILE A 594 -22.18 -1.85 13.71
C ILE A 594 -21.04 -2.84 13.48
N ALA A 595 -20.21 -2.60 12.47
CA ALA A 595 -19.00 -3.38 12.17
C ALA A 595 -17.81 -2.44 11.98
N GLN A 596 -16.61 -2.93 12.27
CA GLN A 596 -15.34 -2.29 11.93
C GLN A 596 -14.39 -3.32 11.30
N ALA A 597 -13.83 -2.97 10.14
CA ALA A 597 -13.01 -3.80 9.26
C ALA A 597 -13.78 -4.99 8.64
N GLY A 598 -13.22 -6.20 8.56
CA GLY A 598 -13.78 -7.27 7.73
C GLY A 598 -13.23 -8.67 8.02
N ALA A 599 -13.13 -9.51 6.99
CA ALA A 599 -12.77 -10.92 7.07
C ALA A 599 -11.35 -11.16 7.62
N PHE A 600 -10.48 -10.16 7.48
CA PHE A 600 -9.05 -10.22 7.83
C PHE A 600 -8.69 -9.49 9.13
N GLY A 601 -9.69 -9.07 9.90
CA GLY A 601 -9.51 -8.44 11.21
C GLY A 601 -10.69 -7.55 11.58
N GLY A 602 -10.84 -7.25 12.86
CA GLY A 602 -11.88 -6.31 13.33
C GLY A 602 -12.90 -6.90 14.29
N TRP A 603 -14.07 -6.27 14.35
CA TRP A 603 -15.15 -6.67 15.28
C TRP A 603 -16.53 -6.22 14.79
N VAL A 604 -17.57 -6.92 15.23
CA VAL A 604 -18.96 -6.64 14.84
C VAL A 604 -19.95 -6.89 15.98
N LEU A 605 -20.95 -6.02 16.10
CA LEU A 605 -22.16 -6.22 16.90
C LEU A 605 -23.34 -6.41 15.93
N TYR A 606 -24.06 -7.53 16.04
CA TYR A 606 -25.12 -7.89 15.10
C TYR A 606 -26.24 -8.71 15.74
N MET A 607 -27.30 -8.95 14.97
CA MET A 607 -28.39 -9.85 15.33
C MET A 607 -28.48 -11.05 14.39
N LYS A 608 -28.76 -12.23 14.95
CA LYS A 608 -29.05 -13.46 14.22
C LYS A 608 -30.25 -14.16 14.83
N ASN A 609 -31.32 -14.33 14.05
CA ASN A 609 -32.58 -14.93 14.49
C ASN A 609 -33.11 -14.34 15.81
N GLY A 610 -33.12 -13.00 15.90
CA GLY A 610 -33.58 -12.26 17.07
C GLY A 610 -32.62 -12.27 18.28
N LYS A 611 -31.46 -12.93 18.19
CA LYS A 611 -30.45 -12.98 19.24
C LYS A 611 -29.34 -11.97 18.96
N VAL A 612 -28.85 -11.30 20.00
CA VAL A 612 -27.71 -10.38 19.89
C VAL A 612 -26.39 -11.15 19.97
N HIS A 613 -25.45 -10.78 19.11
CA HIS A 613 -24.10 -11.34 19.05
C HIS A 613 -23.05 -10.24 18.94
N HIS A 614 -21.88 -10.48 19.52
CA HIS A 614 -20.66 -9.74 19.24
C HIS A 614 -19.56 -10.72 18.86
N GLU A 615 -18.86 -10.44 17.77
CA GLU A 615 -17.71 -11.22 17.33
C GLU A 615 -16.47 -10.35 17.20
N TYR A 616 -15.36 -10.81 17.76
CA TYR A 616 -14.03 -10.24 17.53
C TYR A 616 -13.26 -11.17 16.61
N ASN A 617 -12.82 -10.65 15.47
CA ASN A 617 -12.06 -11.37 14.46
C ASN A 617 -10.57 -11.01 14.59
N TYR A 618 -9.76 -11.92 15.13
CA TYR A 618 -8.32 -11.75 15.23
C TYR A 618 -7.64 -12.29 13.97
N PHE A 619 -7.46 -11.39 12.99
CA PHE A 619 -6.80 -11.65 11.71
C PHE A 619 -7.41 -12.75 10.83
N GLY A 620 -8.61 -13.25 11.12
CA GLY A 620 -9.14 -14.46 10.48
C GLY A 620 -8.57 -15.77 11.05
N VAL A 621 -7.56 -15.71 11.93
CA VAL A 621 -6.95 -16.89 12.58
C VAL A 621 -7.83 -17.40 13.72
N GLU A 622 -8.30 -16.47 14.55
CA GLU A 622 -9.07 -16.76 15.77
C GLU A 622 -10.29 -15.84 15.84
N ARG A 623 -11.42 -16.38 16.29
CA ARG A 623 -12.68 -15.63 16.42
C ARG A 623 -13.26 -15.85 17.80
N THR A 624 -13.63 -14.77 18.48
CA THR A 624 -14.33 -14.82 19.77
C THR A 624 -15.75 -14.31 19.57
N ASN A 625 -16.73 -15.21 19.57
CA ASN A 625 -18.16 -14.86 19.43
C ASN A 625 -18.89 -15.10 20.75
N ILE A 626 -19.56 -14.06 21.26
CA ILE A 626 -20.48 -14.17 22.40
C ILE A 626 -21.88 -13.80 21.94
N GLY A 627 -22.90 -14.52 22.41
CA GLY A 627 -24.28 -14.30 21.98
C GLY A 627 -25.32 -14.66 23.03
N GLY A 628 -26.39 -13.88 23.06
CA GLY A 628 -27.55 -14.14 23.93
C GLY A 628 -28.27 -15.43 23.51
N GLN A 629 -28.78 -16.20 24.48
CA GLN A 629 -29.42 -17.49 24.19
C GLN A 629 -30.87 -17.37 23.72
N THR A 630 -31.53 -16.26 24.04
CA THR A 630 -32.96 -16.04 23.83
C THR A 630 -33.20 -14.95 22.79
N ALA A 631 -34.14 -15.20 21.87
CA ALA A 631 -34.57 -14.21 20.90
C ALA A 631 -35.34 -13.08 21.60
N LEU A 632 -35.09 -11.84 21.19
CA LEU A 632 -35.75 -10.66 21.73
C LEU A 632 -37.18 -10.54 21.18
N SER A 633 -38.09 -10.02 22.00
CA SER A 633 -39.45 -9.71 21.58
C SER A 633 -39.49 -8.56 20.57
N PRO A 634 -40.57 -8.42 19.78
CA PRO A 634 -40.79 -7.20 19.01
C PRO A 634 -40.87 -5.97 19.93
N GLY A 635 -40.30 -4.84 19.52
CA GLY A 635 -40.30 -3.61 20.31
C GLY A 635 -38.94 -2.93 20.43
N LYS A 636 -38.87 -1.97 21.35
CA LYS A 636 -37.65 -1.19 21.61
C LYS A 636 -36.78 -1.91 22.63
N HIS A 637 -35.49 -2.01 22.31
CA HIS A 637 -34.48 -2.60 23.18
C HIS A 637 -33.22 -1.74 23.20
N GLU A 638 -32.51 -1.73 24.32
CA GLU A 638 -31.16 -1.20 24.40
C GLU A 638 -30.16 -2.37 24.46
N ILE A 639 -29.34 -2.47 23.42
CA ILE A 639 -28.24 -3.43 23.36
C ILE A 639 -26.96 -2.73 23.83
N LYS A 640 -26.21 -3.35 24.74
CA LYS A 640 -24.91 -2.85 25.20
C LYS A 640 -23.86 -3.96 25.12
N TYR A 641 -22.70 -3.63 24.57
CA TYR A 641 -21.49 -4.45 24.61
C TYR A 641 -20.41 -3.73 25.42
N GLU A 642 -19.69 -4.44 26.26
CA GLU A 642 -18.55 -3.92 27.03
C GLU A 642 -17.33 -4.81 26.86
N PHE A 643 -16.17 -4.20 26.61
CA PHE A 643 -14.86 -4.85 26.63
C PHE A 643 -13.96 -4.18 27.66
N ILE A 644 -13.37 -4.98 28.54
CA ILE A 644 -12.45 -4.54 29.58
C ILE A 644 -11.08 -5.14 29.28
N VAL A 645 -10.15 -4.29 28.86
CA VAL A 645 -8.78 -4.72 28.55
C VAL A 645 -8.05 -5.12 29.83
N ASP A 646 -7.26 -6.20 29.78
CA ASP A 646 -6.46 -6.64 30.92
C ASP A 646 -5.37 -5.62 31.30
N ALA A 647 -4.79 -4.97 30.28
CA ALA A 647 -3.80 -3.91 30.43
C ALA A 647 -3.83 -2.96 29.22
N PRO A 648 -3.61 -1.65 29.41
CA PRO A 648 -3.60 -0.67 28.32
C PRO A 648 -2.28 -0.71 27.54
N LYS A 649 -1.98 -1.86 26.92
CA LYS A 649 -0.78 -2.10 26.12
C LYS A 649 -1.14 -2.74 24.77
N PRO A 650 -0.28 -2.57 23.75
CA PRO A 650 -0.47 -3.18 22.42
C PRO A 650 -0.84 -4.68 22.49
N GLY A 651 -1.98 -5.02 21.89
CA GLY A 651 -2.44 -6.40 21.69
C GLY A 651 -3.00 -7.12 22.91
N SER A 652 -3.19 -6.43 24.04
CA SER A 652 -3.77 -7.02 25.24
C SER A 652 -5.18 -7.56 25.02
N GLY A 653 -5.43 -8.79 25.50
CA GLY A 653 -6.77 -9.36 25.61
C GLY A 653 -7.63 -8.69 26.69
N GLY A 654 -8.79 -9.28 26.94
CA GLY A 654 -9.71 -8.74 27.94
C GLY A 654 -11.02 -9.51 28.07
N LYS A 655 -11.80 -9.13 29.08
CA LYS A 655 -13.14 -9.68 29.31
C LYS A 655 -14.17 -8.91 28.50
N CYS A 656 -15.21 -9.59 28.02
CA CYS A 656 -16.29 -8.97 27.27
C CYS A 656 -17.67 -9.44 27.74
N ALA A 657 -18.68 -8.57 27.67
CA ALA A 657 -20.04 -8.88 28.08
C ALA A 657 -21.08 -8.18 27.19
N LEU A 658 -22.20 -8.88 26.97
CA LEU A 658 -23.38 -8.36 26.28
C LEU A 658 -24.54 -8.19 27.25
N TYR A 659 -25.26 -7.09 27.10
CA TYR A 659 -26.44 -6.75 27.88
C TYR A 659 -27.59 -6.36 26.95
N VAL A 660 -28.81 -6.71 27.37
CA VAL A 660 -30.06 -6.26 26.76
C VAL A 660 -30.95 -5.69 27.86
N ASP A 661 -31.39 -4.45 27.70
CA ASP A 661 -32.25 -3.74 28.66
C ASP A 661 -31.68 -3.78 30.10
N GLY A 662 -30.35 -3.70 30.22
CA GLY A 662 -29.61 -3.75 31.48
C GLY A 662 -29.32 -5.14 32.04
N GLN A 663 -29.85 -6.22 31.44
CA GLN A 663 -29.58 -7.60 31.86
C GLN A 663 -28.43 -8.20 31.07
N GLN A 664 -27.46 -8.82 31.75
CA GLN A 664 -26.37 -9.54 31.08
C GLN A 664 -26.90 -10.80 30.41
N VAL A 665 -26.69 -10.94 29.11
CA VAL A 665 -27.17 -12.07 28.29
C VAL A 665 -26.05 -12.99 27.81
N ALA A 666 -24.81 -12.50 27.77
CA ALA A 666 -23.62 -13.28 27.46
C ALA A 666 -22.35 -12.65 28.05
N THR A 667 -21.33 -13.46 28.27
CA THR A 667 -19.98 -13.03 28.68
C THR A 667 -18.95 -13.92 28.01
N GLY A 668 -17.71 -13.45 27.90
CA GLY A 668 -16.59 -14.21 27.37
C GLY A 668 -15.26 -13.49 27.53
N ARG A 669 -14.23 -14.05 26.91
CA ARG A 669 -12.87 -13.52 26.97
C ARG A 669 -12.25 -13.50 25.59
N ILE A 670 -11.74 -12.33 25.19
CA ILE A 670 -10.92 -12.18 23.99
C ILE A 670 -9.47 -12.39 24.43
N PRO A 671 -8.77 -13.45 23.96
CA PRO A 671 -7.42 -13.77 24.43
C PRO A 671 -6.38 -12.70 24.08
N LYS A 672 -6.53 -12.09 22.91
CA LYS A 672 -5.61 -11.11 22.32
C LYS A 672 -6.34 -10.21 21.32
N THR A 673 -5.85 -9.00 21.16
CA THR A 673 -6.42 -7.98 20.26
C THR A 673 -5.40 -7.51 19.23
N GLN A 674 -5.87 -6.86 18.17
CA GLN A 674 -5.01 -6.26 17.16
C GLN A 674 -4.31 -5.00 17.71
N PRO A 675 -2.97 -4.93 17.71
CA PRO A 675 -2.21 -3.85 18.32
C PRO A 675 -2.44 -2.44 17.75
N TYR A 676 -2.46 -2.30 16.42
CA TYR A 676 -2.30 -1.00 15.74
C TYR A 676 -3.32 -0.73 14.64
N ALA A 677 -3.63 -1.71 13.78
CA ALA A 677 -4.58 -1.53 12.67
C ALA A 677 -5.53 -2.71 12.55
N PHE A 678 -6.80 -2.46 12.24
CA PHE A 678 -7.78 -3.51 11.94
C PHE A 678 -7.73 -3.93 10.47
N SER A 679 -7.75 -2.94 9.58
CA SER A 679 -7.63 -3.09 8.13
C SER A 679 -6.88 -1.89 7.55
N ALA A 680 -6.41 -2.00 6.31
CA ALA A 680 -5.82 -0.88 5.59
C ALA A 680 -6.87 -0.01 4.87
N ASP A 681 -8.03 -0.57 4.52
CA ASP A 681 -9.04 0.10 3.68
C ASP A 681 -10.50 -0.14 4.11
N GLU A 682 -10.78 -1.25 4.79
CA GLU A 682 -12.12 -1.55 5.32
C GLU A 682 -12.45 -0.67 6.54
N GLY A 683 -13.65 -0.09 6.52
CA GLY A 683 -14.03 1.01 7.41
C GLY A 683 -14.91 0.60 8.57
N VAL A 684 -15.70 1.56 9.05
CA VAL A 684 -16.77 1.35 10.02
C VAL A 684 -18.12 1.60 9.36
N ASP A 685 -19.02 0.64 9.53
CA ASP A 685 -20.38 0.64 8.98
C ASP A 685 -21.44 0.53 10.07
N VAL A 686 -22.56 1.24 9.89
CA VAL A 686 -23.74 1.15 10.78
C VAL A 686 -24.95 0.64 10.00
N GLY A 687 -25.46 -0.51 10.42
CA GLY A 687 -26.63 -1.17 9.81
C GLY A 687 -26.32 -2.17 8.69
N VAL A 688 -25.05 -2.34 8.35
CA VAL A 688 -24.50 -3.22 7.30
C VAL A 688 -23.02 -3.49 7.62
N ASP A 689 -22.43 -4.44 6.92
CA ASP A 689 -21.00 -4.77 6.88
C ASP A 689 -20.63 -4.88 5.39
N ASN A 690 -20.08 -3.79 4.83
CA ASN A 690 -19.77 -3.68 3.39
C ASN A 690 -18.39 -4.29 3.09
N GLU A 691 -17.98 -4.33 1.81
CA GLU A 691 -16.74 -4.96 1.38
C GLU A 691 -16.67 -6.46 1.79
N THR A 692 -15.80 -6.84 2.72
CA THR A 692 -15.77 -8.20 3.29
C THR A 692 -16.45 -8.24 4.66
N VAL A 693 -16.82 -9.43 5.14
CA VAL A 693 -17.60 -9.55 6.38
C VAL A 693 -16.74 -9.93 7.58
N VAL A 694 -16.98 -9.25 8.70
CA VAL A 694 -16.28 -9.53 9.96
C VAL A 694 -16.63 -10.91 10.50
N SER A 695 -17.88 -11.37 10.40
CA SER A 695 -18.35 -12.66 10.94
C SER A 695 -18.77 -13.64 9.85
N ASN A 696 -18.52 -14.94 10.10
CA ASN A 696 -18.98 -16.03 9.23
C ASN A 696 -20.48 -16.33 9.38
N ASP A 697 -21.18 -15.65 10.30
CA ASP A 697 -22.60 -15.89 10.58
C ASP A 697 -23.56 -15.31 9.55
N TYR A 698 -23.07 -14.46 8.66
CA TYR A 698 -23.79 -13.85 7.55
C TYR A 698 -22.86 -13.69 6.33
N LYS A 699 -23.42 -13.36 5.17
CA LYS A 699 -22.66 -13.22 3.92
C LYS A 699 -22.51 -11.75 3.51
N PRO A 700 -21.48 -11.40 2.71
CA PRO A 700 -21.42 -10.11 2.03
C PRO A 700 -22.72 -9.82 1.26
N GLY A 701 -23.22 -8.59 1.33
CA GLY A 701 -24.48 -8.18 0.69
C GLY A 701 -25.78 -8.69 1.34
N GLU A 702 -25.72 -9.69 2.23
CA GLU A 702 -26.90 -10.30 2.89
C GLU A 702 -26.93 -10.04 4.42
N ASN A 703 -26.40 -8.89 4.86
CA ASN A 703 -26.17 -8.60 6.28
C ASN A 703 -26.85 -7.32 6.80
N LYS A 704 -27.69 -6.68 5.97
CA LYS A 704 -28.41 -5.46 6.35
C LYS A 704 -29.34 -5.68 7.55
N PHE A 705 -29.30 -4.78 8.52
CA PHE A 705 -30.19 -4.83 9.68
C PHE A 705 -31.66 -4.74 9.26
N THR A 706 -32.47 -5.72 9.68
CA THR A 706 -33.89 -5.80 9.30
C THR A 706 -34.81 -4.99 10.21
N GLY A 707 -34.35 -4.65 11.42
CA GLY A 707 -35.00 -3.73 12.36
C GLY A 707 -34.68 -2.26 12.06
N LYS A 708 -34.81 -1.41 13.07
CA LYS A 708 -34.41 0.00 13.02
C LYS A 708 -33.38 0.28 14.12
N ILE A 709 -32.22 0.77 13.71
CA ILE A 709 -31.21 1.31 14.64
C ILE A 709 -31.55 2.78 14.86
N ILE A 710 -31.54 3.25 16.12
CA ILE A 710 -31.79 4.67 16.42
C ILE A 710 -30.49 5.46 16.32
N LYS A 711 -29.43 4.93 16.94
CA LYS A 711 -28.05 5.42 16.95
C LYS A 711 -27.15 4.34 17.57
N VAL A 712 -25.85 4.48 17.43
CA VAL A 712 -24.86 3.66 18.16
C VAL A 712 -23.86 4.61 18.82
N THR A 713 -23.63 4.45 20.11
CA THR A 713 -22.66 5.24 20.87
C THR A 713 -21.51 4.35 21.30
N ILE A 714 -20.29 4.78 21.01
CA ILE A 714 -19.04 4.11 21.38
C ILE A 714 -18.32 4.97 22.40
N ASP A 715 -18.08 4.44 23.59
CA ASP A 715 -17.39 5.11 24.70
C ASP A 715 -16.08 4.39 25.00
N THR A 716 -14.97 5.13 25.10
CA THR A 716 -13.64 4.61 25.43
C THR A 716 -13.15 5.05 26.81
N GLN A 717 -14.00 5.70 27.60
CA GLN A 717 -13.70 5.94 29.02
C GLN A 717 -13.68 4.62 29.78
N PRO A 718 -12.83 4.50 30.83
CA PRO A 718 -12.89 3.36 31.74
C PRO A 718 -14.32 3.19 32.22
N SER A 719 -14.87 1.99 32.07
CA SER A 719 -16.23 1.73 32.50
C SER A 719 -16.39 2.07 33.98
N ASN A 720 -17.32 2.96 34.32
CA ASN A 720 -17.84 3.11 35.68
C ASN A 720 -18.70 1.88 36.03
N LEU A 721 -18.16 0.66 35.89
CA LEU A 721 -18.81 -0.53 36.37
C LEU A 721 -19.01 -0.36 37.87
N SER A 722 -20.23 -0.65 38.31
CA SER A 722 -20.47 -0.74 39.74
C SER A 722 -19.58 -1.82 40.32
N ALA A 723 -19.25 -1.74 41.61
CA ALA A 723 -18.50 -2.80 42.28
C ALA A 723 -19.19 -4.17 42.14
N ALA A 724 -20.52 -4.19 41.95
CA ALA A 724 -21.30 -5.39 41.72
C ALA A 724 -21.06 -6.00 40.33
N ASP A 725 -20.92 -5.17 39.27
CA ASP A 725 -20.67 -5.68 37.92
C ASP A 725 -19.24 -6.23 37.79
N LYS A 726 -18.25 -5.56 38.41
CA LYS A 726 -16.87 -6.07 38.51
C LYS A 726 -16.83 -7.42 39.20
N LYS A 727 -17.52 -7.51 40.34
CA LYS A 727 -17.60 -8.74 41.12
C LYS A 727 -18.36 -9.85 40.38
N THR A 728 -19.42 -9.53 39.63
CA THR A 728 -20.16 -10.53 38.85
C THR A 728 -19.32 -11.12 37.71
N VAL A 729 -18.44 -10.31 37.12
CA VAL A 729 -17.48 -10.72 36.09
C VAL A 729 -16.30 -11.52 36.67
N GLU A 730 -15.96 -11.31 37.94
CA GLU A 730 -14.96 -12.08 38.71
C GLU A 730 -15.56 -13.40 39.22
N ASP A 731 -16.76 -13.37 39.82
CA ASP A 731 -17.47 -14.54 40.36
C ASP A 731 -17.84 -15.55 39.25
N ALA A 732 -18.05 -15.10 38.00
CA ALA A 732 -18.24 -15.97 36.84
C ALA A 732 -16.96 -16.78 36.48
N GLU A 733 -15.76 -16.34 36.86
CA GLU A 733 -14.51 -17.10 36.68
C GLU A 733 -14.46 -18.31 37.63
N GLU A 734 -14.95 -18.17 38.86
CA GLU A 734 -14.99 -19.27 39.83
C GLU A 734 -15.97 -20.37 39.39
N VAL A 735 -17.08 -19.99 38.77
CA VAL A 735 -18.10 -20.93 38.29
C VAL A 735 -17.68 -21.63 36.99
N ALA A 736 -16.97 -20.96 36.09
CA ALA A 736 -16.45 -21.59 34.88
C ALA A 736 -15.27 -22.54 35.18
N ALA A 737 -14.39 -22.19 36.13
CA ALA A 737 -13.29 -23.04 36.55
C ALA A 737 -13.73 -24.31 37.32
N THR A 738 -14.96 -24.36 37.84
CA THR A 738 -15.54 -25.54 38.49
C THR A 738 -16.28 -26.47 37.53
N ILE A 739 -16.39 -26.12 36.25
CA ILE A 739 -17.05 -26.96 35.22
C ILE A 739 -16.02 -27.76 34.38
N GLU A 740 -14.72 -27.45 34.49
CA GLU A 740 -13.62 -28.17 33.84
C GLU A 740 -12.78 -29.06 34.79
N ASP A 741 -13.30 -29.44 35.96
CA ASP A 741 -12.71 -30.46 36.85
C ASP A 741 -13.66 -31.66 37.06
#